data_AF-A0A2N0PY10-F1
#
_entry.id   AF-A0A2N0PY10-F1
#
_cell.length_a   1.000
_cell.length_b   1.000
_cell.length_c   1.000
_cell.angle_alpha   90.00
_cell.angle_beta   90.00
_cell.angle_gamma   90.00
#
_symmetry.space_group_name_H-M   'P 1'
#
loop_
_entity.id
_entity.type
_entity.pdbx_description
1 polymer ?
#
loop_
_entity_poly.entity_id
_entity_poly.type
_entity_poly.pdbx_seq_one_letter_code
_entity_poly.pdbx_strand_id
1 'polypeptide(L)'
;MVPKPLYPEVKINWKLPAVNVDRPFNISPGTASFSSEAEPSSGKVYRYFAFIDSSKLAISMEKDGSIKKNLYNFTDPSQLWRIDNYGNFYALYNKKYGAYLGKSLKANKEKPDNNWHESAVYLVENDEHTYSIGYTRDNKQLDSADILRNLTLVTIPLVAWRNPSGKFVSIESNQGSLNFSDGETHGSTTIPKPEQLFLFVPHPDFSTKSVIIGQNEKFLEFNPSDSNKSSSFGFELKTPERLPFILFDYDQNIYPRGANFLASRLQQPSISKAAVPPPGKGTRVRVWKSDPSVKTIGIRELFLINTDIKSGPVDPWFETVSTAKPIAPDANGDFLLDFDNTPSQAPNESDNHTRFDVVHTFSTVRYTYDLLLGDLEYLDGNPPQLTRPWGNKRLQIFPHAGEDANAYYSREEGALKFFFTKRKDGTPIFLCRSLDVVAHEAGHSFLDILQPQWRSDGQTGGFHEAFGDLCSLFVLISMADIADLFVTLTKANLRDPNNFLSAVGEEFGDALFNNKGKGLRNLSNDLIGSKAQPEVHALSLVFSGFYYDVLVDVFALERNPAIKGDTDTLLDVATALRRALIIAIRVSSESSTKTKFQELATNLETAFETLSRRLGVNLSSWTEVVRKHAKARELSIAGLS
;
A
#
# COMPACT_ATOMS: atom_id res chain seq x y z
N MET A 1 40.70 16.09 27.54
CA MET A 1 40.30 16.32 26.14
C MET A 1 38.81 16.04 26.04
N VAL A 2 38.02 17.07 25.75
CA VAL A 2 36.57 16.94 25.53
C VAL A 2 36.36 16.50 24.08
N PRO A 3 35.49 15.52 23.77
CA PRO A 3 35.26 15.09 22.39
C PRO A 3 34.70 16.27 21.57
N LYS A 4 35.29 16.55 20.41
CA LYS A 4 34.72 17.46 19.41
C LYS A 4 33.33 16.96 18.97
N PRO A 5 32.35 17.84 18.72
CA PRO A 5 31.12 17.45 18.04
C PRO A 5 31.45 16.98 16.61
N LEU A 6 31.05 15.75 16.30
CA LEU A 6 31.07 15.14 14.97
C LEU A 6 29.79 15.52 14.23
N TYR A 7 29.71 16.75 13.71
CA TYR A 7 28.74 17.08 12.66
C TYR A 7 29.43 18.00 11.65
N PRO A 8 29.56 17.60 10.37
CA PRO A 8 30.00 18.53 9.34
C PRO A 8 28.99 19.68 9.22
N GLU A 9 29.48 20.92 9.30
CA GLU A 9 28.70 22.13 9.13
C GLU A 9 28.11 22.19 7.71
N VAL A 10 26.82 21.93 7.55
CA VAL A 10 26.07 22.37 6.38
C VAL A 10 25.25 23.59 6.79
N LYS A 11 25.82 24.79 6.58
CA LYS A 11 25.00 26.00 6.53
C LYS A 11 23.97 25.81 5.44
N ILE A 12 22.71 25.94 5.81
CA ILE A 12 21.60 25.93 4.87
C ILE A 12 21.84 27.03 3.83
N ASN A 13 22.28 26.64 2.63
CA ASN A 13 22.42 27.54 1.48
C ASN A 13 21.05 27.68 0.80
N TRP A 14 20.02 28.05 1.57
CA TRP A 14 18.70 28.36 1.04
C TRP A 14 18.78 29.68 0.31
N LYS A 15 19.01 29.62 -1.01
CA LYS A 15 18.44 30.61 -1.92
C LYS A 15 16.94 30.38 -1.98
N LEU A 16 16.22 30.62 -0.88
CA LEU A 16 14.84 31.05 -1.02
C LEU A 16 14.96 32.45 -1.65
N PRO A 17 14.61 32.66 -2.94
CA PRO A 17 14.40 34.02 -3.40
C PRO A 17 13.44 34.64 -2.41
N ALA A 18 13.81 35.81 -1.85
CA ALA A 18 13.07 36.54 -0.83
C ALA A 18 11.59 36.17 -0.93
N VAL A 19 11.15 35.32 0.02
CA VAL A 19 9.92 34.52 -0.06
C VAL A 19 8.83 35.41 -0.62
N ASN A 20 8.48 35.23 -1.89
CA ASN A 20 7.44 36.01 -2.49
C ASN A 20 6.14 35.50 -1.87
N VAL A 21 5.72 36.15 -0.79
CA VAL A 21 4.48 35.90 -0.03
C VAL A 21 3.24 36.15 -0.91
N ASP A 22 3.46 36.66 -2.13
CA ASP A 22 2.44 37.11 -3.06
C ASP A 22 2.47 36.26 -4.34
N ARG A 23 1.72 35.16 -4.36
CA ARG A 23 1.12 34.65 -5.61
C ARG A 23 -0.37 34.96 -5.58
N PRO A 24 -0.79 36.13 -6.09
CA PRO A 24 -2.21 36.41 -6.26
C PRO A 24 -2.79 35.46 -7.29
N PHE A 25 -4.00 34.97 -7.04
CA PHE A 25 -4.83 34.32 -8.04
C PHE A 25 -6.20 34.99 -8.07
N ASN A 26 -6.79 35.07 -9.26
CA ASN A 26 -8.13 35.62 -9.47
C ASN A 26 -9.12 34.46 -9.63
N ILE A 27 -10.36 34.70 -9.20
CA ILE A 27 -11.45 33.73 -9.29
C ILE A 27 -12.31 34.11 -10.51
N SER A 28 -12.67 33.14 -11.36
CA SER A 28 -13.48 33.38 -12.57
C SER A 28 -14.91 33.83 -12.21
N PRO A 29 -15.60 34.64 -13.05
CA PRO A 29 -16.92 35.25 -12.77
C PRO A 29 -18.14 34.30 -12.61
N GLY A 30 -17.93 33.03 -12.29
CA GLY A 30 -19.00 32.03 -12.09
C GLY A 30 -18.66 30.99 -11.03
N THR A 31 -17.73 31.32 -10.12
CA THR A 31 -17.32 30.44 -9.02
C THR A 31 -18.25 30.66 -7.83
N ALA A 32 -18.51 29.61 -7.05
CA ALA A 32 -19.43 29.63 -5.92
C ALA A 32 -19.24 30.84 -4.98
N SER A 33 -20.34 31.54 -4.69
CA SER A 33 -20.35 32.70 -3.79
C SER A 33 -20.40 32.27 -2.32
N PHE A 34 -19.57 32.90 -1.48
CA PHE A 34 -19.47 32.63 -0.04
C PHE A 34 -20.39 33.52 0.82
N SER A 35 -20.98 34.59 0.28
CA SER A 35 -21.84 35.51 1.03
C SER A 35 -22.79 36.34 0.15
N SER A 36 -23.81 36.97 0.75
CA SER A 36 -24.74 37.89 0.07
C SER A 36 -24.19 39.32 -0.10
N GLU A 37 -23.09 39.69 0.57
CA GLU A 37 -22.62 41.09 0.61
C GLU A 37 -21.30 41.38 -0.13
N ALA A 38 -20.55 40.36 -0.56
CA ALA A 38 -19.49 40.50 -1.56
C ALA A 38 -18.97 39.14 -2.05
N GLU A 39 -18.61 39.05 -3.33
CA GLU A 39 -17.91 37.91 -3.89
C GLU A 39 -16.39 38.02 -3.66
N PRO A 40 -15.67 36.93 -3.32
CA PRO A 40 -14.23 36.96 -3.30
C PRO A 40 -13.68 37.17 -4.72
N SER A 41 -12.86 38.19 -4.89
CA SER A 41 -12.28 38.56 -6.19
C SER A 41 -10.88 37.99 -6.41
N SER A 42 -10.13 37.75 -5.34
CA SER A 42 -8.75 37.24 -5.41
C SER A 42 -8.32 36.55 -4.11
N GLY A 43 -7.27 35.74 -4.16
CA GLY A 43 -6.71 35.06 -2.99
C GLY A 43 -5.18 35.12 -2.91
N LYS A 44 -4.64 34.84 -1.72
CA LYS A 44 -3.19 34.78 -1.40
C LYS A 44 -2.85 33.48 -0.67
N VAL A 45 -1.69 32.90 -0.97
CA VAL A 45 -1.17 31.67 -0.32
C VAL A 45 -0.08 32.01 0.70
N TYR A 46 -0.23 31.54 1.93
CA TYR A 46 0.71 31.65 3.04
C TYR A 46 1.32 30.27 3.32
N ARG A 47 2.65 30.19 3.42
CA ARG A 47 3.35 28.93 3.75
C ARG A 47 3.64 28.86 5.25
N TYR A 48 3.07 27.85 5.91
CA TYR A 48 3.43 27.43 7.25
C TYR A 48 4.13 26.08 7.20
N PHE A 49 4.80 25.71 8.28
CA PHE A 49 5.57 24.47 8.38
C PHE A 49 5.17 23.68 9.60
N ALA A 50 5.15 22.36 9.48
CA ALA A 50 5.14 21.45 10.62
C ALA A 50 6.49 20.73 10.69
N PHE A 51 6.97 20.52 11.92
CA PHE A 51 8.21 19.80 12.18
C PHE A 51 7.86 18.51 12.91
N ILE A 52 8.13 17.36 12.27
CA ILE A 52 7.63 16.06 12.70
C ILE A 52 8.80 15.12 12.94
N ASP A 53 8.86 14.44 14.08
CA ASP A 53 9.91 13.45 14.32
C ASP A 53 9.61 12.07 13.71
N SER A 54 10.57 11.15 13.83
CA SER A 54 10.45 9.77 13.35
C SER A 54 9.29 8.97 13.97
N SER A 55 8.75 9.41 15.11
CA SER A 55 7.61 8.81 15.79
C SER A 55 6.27 9.46 15.40
N LYS A 56 6.26 10.27 14.34
CA LYS A 56 5.09 11.03 13.84
C LYS A 56 4.58 12.08 14.83
N LEU A 57 5.42 12.53 15.77
CA LEU A 57 5.04 13.57 16.71
C LEU A 57 5.52 14.93 16.20
N ALA A 58 4.57 15.85 16.02
CA ALA A 58 4.81 17.22 15.60
C ALA A 58 5.11 18.14 16.79
N ILE A 59 6.06 19.04 16.58
CA ILE A 59 6.36 20.11 17.54
C ILE A 59 5.15 21.04 17.63
N SER A 60 4.61 21.14 18.84
CA SER A 60 3.38 21.84 19.17
C SER A 60 3.64 22.83 20.30
N MET A 61 3.07 24.02 20.21
CA MET A 61 3.04 24.95 21.34
C MET A 61 1.79 24.70 22.19
N GLU A 62 1.97 24.62 23.49
CA GLU A 62 0.88 24.41 24.44
C GLU A 62 0.34 25.75 24.96
N LYS A 63 -0.86 25.70 25.57
CA LYS A 63 -1.50 26.89 26.17
C LYS A 63 -0.66 27.54 27.26
N ASP A 64 0.14 26.76 27.98
CA ASP A 64 1.08 27.25 29.01
C ASP A 64 2.40 27.77 28.43
N GLY A 65 2.51 27.83 27.09
CA GLY A 65 3.70 28.22 26.36
C GLY A 65 4.79 27.17 26.33
N SER A 66 4.60 25.97 26.90
CA SER A 66 5.55 24.87 26.70
C SER A 66 5.52 24.36 25.27
N ILE A 67 6.66 23.86 24.80
CA ILE A 67 6.75 23.16 23.52
C ILE A 67 6.78 21.67 23.78
N LYS A 68 5.82 20.95 23.21
CA LYS A 68 5.70 19.50 23.32
C LYS A 68 5.69 18.86 21.94
N LYS A 69 5.85 17.55 21.92
CA LYS A 69 5.63 16.74 20.73
C LYS A 69 4.29 16.03 20.89
N ASN A 70 3.35 16.35 20.02
CA ASN A 70 2.02 15.74 19.99
C ASN A 70 1.84 14.99 18.68
N LEU A 71 0.88 14.05 18.62
CA LEU A 71 0.54 13.41 17.36
C LEU A 71 0.21 14.48 16.30
N TYR A 72 0.80 14.35 15.11
CA TYR A 72 0.60 15.34 14.06
C TYR A 72 -0.88 15.46 13.67
N ASN A 73 -1.40 16.67 13.80
CA ASN A 73 -2.71 17.10 13.37
C ASN A 73 -2.55 18.45 12.66
N PHE A 74 -2.57 18.42 11.33
CA PHE A 74 -2.39 19.62 10.51
C PHE A 74 -3.54 20.64 10.63
N THR A 75 -4.67 20.26 11.25
CA THR A 75 -5.76 21.19 11.57
C THR A 75 -5.56 21.91 12.91
N ASP A 76 -4.58 21.48 13.71
CA ASP A 76 -4.20 22.16 14.94
C ASP A 76 -3.14 23.23 14.65
N PRO A 77 -3.52 24.53 14.69
CA PRO A 77 -2.58 25.61 14.41
C PRO A 77 -1.46 25.71 15.45
N SER A 78 -1.53 24.97 16.56
CA SER A 78 -0.45 24.89 17.55
C SER A 78 0.80 24.21 16.99
N GLN A 79 0.64 23.42 15.93
CA GLN A 79 1.71 22.64 15.30
C GLN A 79 2.31 23.35 14.09
N LEU A 80 1.79 24.52 13.74
CA LEU A 80 2.13 25.26 12.53
C LEU A 80 3.04 26.45 12.84
N TRP A 81 4.18 26.47 12.18
CA TRP A 81 5.27 27.40 12.42
C TRP A 81 5.56 28.20 11.15
N ARG A 82 5.61 29.52 11.27
CA ARG A 82 6.19 30.38 10.23
C ARG A 82 7.68 30.50 10.51
N ILE A 83 8.50 30.29 9.48
CA ILE A 83 9.96 30.43 9.58
C ILE A 83 10.34 31.84 9.11
N ASP A 84 10.77 32.68 10.05
CA ASP A 84 11.34 33.99 9.75
C ASP A 84 12.87 33.82 9.54
N ASN A 85 13.40 34.19 8.38
CA ASN A 85 14.81 34.06 8.02
C ASN A 85 15.54 35.41 8.14
N TYR A 86 16.57 35.48 8.99
CA TYR A 86 17.38 36.68 9.22
C TYR A 86 18.80 36.55 8.61
N GLY A 87 19.01 35.58 7.72
CA GLY A 87 20.27 35.29 7.05
C GLY A 87 21.24 34.47 7.92
N ASN A 88 21.54 34.95 9.13
CA ASN A 88 22.48 34.28 10.04
C ASN A 88 21.80 33.35 11.06
N PHE A 89 20.50 33.55 11.29
CA PHE A 89 19.67 32.78 12.21
C PHE A 89 18.22 32.79 11.73
N TYR A 90 17.37 32.01 12.38
CA TYR A 90 15.95 31.91 12.09
C TYR A 90 15.11 32.19 13.34
N ALA A 91 13.82 32.44 13.16
CA ALA A 91 12.86 32.45 14.25
C ALA A 91 11.62 31.64 13.85
N LEU A 92 11.12 30.78 14.73
CA LEU A 92 9.92 29.98 14.48
C LEU A 92 8.75 30.62 15.18
N TYR A 93 7.84 31.23 14.42
CA TYR A 93 6.67 31.90 14.94
C TYR A 93 5.46 30.98 14.94
N ASN A 94 4.87 30.77 16.11
CA ASN A 94 3.61 30.07 16.29
C ASN A 94 2.46 31.07 16.27
N LYS A 95 1.60 30.97 15.25
CA LYS A 95 0.50 31.92 15.08
C LYS A 95 -0.58 31.75 16.14
N LYS A 96 -0.91 30.52 16.56
CA LYS A 96 -2.00 30.24 17.51
C LYS A 96 -1.83 31.00 18.81
N TYR A 97 -0.60 31.11 19.29
CA TYR A 97 -0.28 31.79 20.55
C TYR A 97 0.43 33.13 20.38
N GLY A 98 0.63 33.58 19.15
CA GLY A 98 1.30 34.84 18.85
C GLY A 98 2.71 34.94 19.44
N ALA A 99 3.46 33.83 19.44
CA ALA A 99 4.74 33.73 20.12
C ALA A 99 5.76 32.94 19.30
N TYR A 100 7.03 33.22 19.52
CA TYR A 100 8.16 32.53 18.94
C TYR A 100 8.59 31.33 19.79
N LEU A 101 9.22 30.34 19.15
CA LEU A 101 9.99 29.31 19.83
C LEU A 101 11.16 29.97 20.56
N GLY A 102 11.05 30.09 21.88
CA GLY A 102 12.02 30.69 22.77
C GLY A 102 12.76 29.67 23.63
N LYS A 103 13.92 30.08 24.15
CA LYS A 103 14.86 29.28 24.95
C LYS A 103 14.16 28.36 25.97
N SER A 104 14.73 27.18 26.21
CA SER A 104 14.13 26.18 27.11
C SER A 104 12.79 25.63 26.62
N LEU A 105 12.60 25.63 25.30
CA LEU A 105 11.40 25.11 24.65
C LEU A 105 10.14 25.79 25.23
N LYS A 106 10.20 27.12 25.33
CA LYS A 106 9.13 27.97 25.88
C LYS A 106 8.77 29.09 24.90
N ALA A 107 7.49 29.47 24.89
CA ALA A 107 7.00 30.55 24.07
C ALA A 107 7.60 31.89 24.51
N ASN A 108 8.11 32.67 23.57
CA ASN A 108 8.56 34.05 23.81
C ASN A 108 7.79 35.00 22.87
N LYS A 109 7.17 36.05 23.43
CA LYS A 109 6.35 37.00 22.65
C LYS A 109 7.19 38.02 21.87
N GLU A 110 8.46 38.17 22.23
CA GLU A 110 9.36 39.13 21.61
C GLU A 110 9.95 38.56 20.33
N LYS A 111 9.90 39.39 19.29
CA LYS A 111 10.50 39.11 17.99
C LYS A 111 12.01 39.32 18.10
N PRO A 112 12.84 38.40 17.60
CA PRO A 112 14.28 38.55 17.71
C PRO A 112 14.78 39.73 16.85
N ASP A 113 15.63 40.54 17.46
CA ASP A 113 16.30 41.70 16.87
C ASP A 113 17.73 41.35 16.40
N ASN A 114 18.33 40.31 16.98
CA ASN A 114 19.64 39.77 16.67
C ASN A 114 19.74 38.27 17.02
N ASN A 115 20.88 37.65 16.74
CA ASN A 115 21.10 36.22 16.95
C ASN A 115 21.38 35.82 18.42
N TRP A 116 21.43 36.77 19.35
CA TRP A 116 21.54 36.52 20.79
C TRP A 116 20.18 36.47 21.50
N HIS A 117 19.12 36.85 20.79
CA HIS A 117 17.77 36.87 21.33
C HIS A 117 17.28 35.45 21.67
N GLU A 118 16.46 35.30 22.70
CA GLU A 118 15.99 33.99 23.16
C GLU A 118 15.13 33.24 22.15
N SER A 119 14.56 33.96 21.18
CA SER A 119 13.78 33.43 20.04
C SER A 119 14.61 33.16 18.79
N ALA A 120 15.93 33.45 18.82
CA ALA A 120 16.83 33.18 17.72
C ALA A 120 17.26 31.71 17.74
N VAL A 121 16.88 30.98 16.69
CA VAL A 121 17.18 29.56 16.54
C VAL A 121 18.08 29.31 15.34
N TYR A 122 18.81 28.22 15.43
CA TYR A 122 19.63 27.66 14.38
C TYR A 122 18.99 26.37 13.90
N LEU A 123 18.84 26.26 12.58
CA LEU A 123 18.35 25.07 11.92
C LEU A 123 19.53 24.40 11.22
N VAL A 124 19.79 23.15 11.57
CA VAL A 124 20.85 22.34 10.99
C VAL A 124 20.21 21.18 10.26
N GLU A 125 20.51 21.05 8.98
CA GLU A 125 20.17 19.86 8.21
C GLU A 125 21.31 18.85 8.34
N ASN A 126 21.00 17.59 8.66
CA ASN A 126 22.00 16.52 8.69
C ASN A 126 22.16 15.87 7.30
N ASP A 127 23.13 14.95 7.17
CA ASP A 127 23.39 14.23 5.92
C ASP A 127 22.22 13.35 5.45
N GLU A 128 21.30 13.02 6.36
CA GLU A 128 20.04 12.32 6.09
C GLU A 128 18.90 13.29 5.74
N HIS A 129 19.22 14.57 5.54
CA HIS A 129 18.32 15.66 5.19
C HIS A 129 17.18 15.92 6.22
N THR A 130 17.34 15.44 7.46
CA THR A 130 16.47 15.78 8.59
C THR A 130 16.99 17.02 9.32
N TYR A 131 16.09 17.73 9.98
CA TYR A 131 16.37 19.01 10.60
C TYR A 131 16.51 18.89 12.11
N SER A 132 17.53 19.55 12.65
CA SER A 132 17.67 19.82 14.07
C SER A 132 17.51 21.32 14.32
N ILE A 133 16.72 21.66 15.32
CA ILE A 133 16.43 23.04 15.73
C ILE A 133 16.97 23.22 17.14
N GLY A 134 17.69 24.30 17.38
CA GLY A 134 18.12 24.65 18.72
C GLY A 134 18.71 26.04 18.78
N TYR A 135 19.09 26.48 19.97
CA TYR A 135 19.63 27.82 20.18
C TYR A 135 21.07 27.91 19.70
N THR A 136 21.44 29.09 19.24
CA THR A 136 22.82 29.39 18.90
C THR A 136 23.19 30.77 19.43
N ARG A 137 24.37 30.87 20.06
CA ARG A 137 24.97 32.16 20.41
C ARG A 137 25.95 32.65 19.34
N ASP A 138 26.50 31.72 18.56
CA ASP A 138 27.58 31.98 17.59
C ASP A 138 27.21 31.62 16.14
N ASN A 139 25.99 31.11 15.90
CA ASN A 139 25.51 30.56 14.63
C ASN A 139 26.40 29.45 14.04
N LYS A 140 27.15 28.73 14.90
CA LYS A 140 28.04 27.63 14.50
C LYS A 140 27.63 26.28 15.07
N GLN A 141 27.12 26.28 16.30
CA GLN A 141 26.71 25.06 16.98
C GLN A 141 25.38 25.24 17.72
N LEU A 142 24.69 24.12 17.91
CA LEU A 142 23.47 24.04 18.72
C LEU A 142 23.86 23.91 20.21
N ASP A 143 23.33 24.78 21.05
CA ASP A 143 23.56 24.74 22.51
C ASP A 143 22.84 23.53 23.14
N SER A 144 23.54 22.78 23.99
CA SER A 144 23.11 21.46 24.44
C SER A 144 22.24 21.53 25.70
N ALA A 145 20.93 21.70 25.50
CA ALA A 145 19.87 21.32 26.44
C ALA A 145 18.50 21.24 25.74
N ASP A 146 18.27 22.14 24.76
CA ASP A 146 16.94 22.40 24.19
C ASP A 146 16.90 22.13 22.67
N ILE A 147 17.57 21.07 22.24
CA ILE A 147 17.68 20.72 20.81
C ILE A 147 16.57 19.75 20.43
N LEU A 148 15.77 20.13 19.44
CA LEU A 148 14.81 19.27 18.77
C LEU A 148 15.53 18.63 17.58
N ARG A 149 15.68 17.30 17.57
CA ARG A 149 16.51 16.57 16.61
C ARG A 149 15.68 15.74 15.62
N ASN A 150 16.28 15.46 14.48
CA ASN A 150 15.81 14.49 13.48
C ASN A 150 14.35 14.73 13.06
N LEU A 151 14.05 15.98 12.71
CA LEU A 151 12.71 16.41 12.32
C LEU A 151 12.59 16.45 10.80
N THR A 152 11.50 15.91 10.29
CA THR A 152 11.03 16.11 8.93
C THR A 152 10.27 17.43 8.84
N LEU A 153 10.60 18.24 7.85
CA LEU A 153 9.92 19.50 7.58
C LEU A 153 8.79 19.29 6.57
N VAL A 154 7.56 19.59 6.97
CA VAL A 154 6.37 19.49 6.11
C VAL A 154 5.85 20.89 5.82
N THR A 155 5.63 21.22 4.54
CA THR A 155 5.14 22.55 4.12
C THR A 155 3.62 22.53 3.93
N ILE A 156 2.89 23.43 4.60
CA ILE A 156 1.43 23.52 4.53
C ILE A 156 1.01 24.84 3.84
N PRO A 157 0.34 24.78 2.67
CA PRO A 157 -0.22 25.96 2.04
C PRO A 157 -1.55 26.34 2.71
N LEU A 158 -1.63 27.56 3.25
CA LEU A 158 -2.86 28.18 3.74
C LEU A 158 -3.29 29.29 2.78
N VAL A 159 -4.59 29.45 2.54
CA VAL A 159 -5.14 30.41 1.59
C VAL A 159 -5.93 31.48 2.34
N ALA A 160 -5.83 32.74 1.91
CA ALA A 160 -6.71 33.81 2.35
C ALA A 160 -7.38 34.45 1.14
N TRP A 161 -8.69 34.58 1.17
CA TRP A 161 -9.47 35.24 0.11
C TRP A 161 -9.79 36.68 0.47
N ARG A 162 -9.80 37.55 -0.54
CA ARG A 162 -10.16 38.96 -0.42
C ARG A 162 -11.33 39.33 -1.34
N ASN A 163 -12.15 40.26 -0.88
CA ASN A 163 -13.14 40.93 -1.73
C ASN A 163 -12.52 42.14 -2.46
N PRO A 164 -13.25 42.79 -3.41
CA PRO A 164 -12.76 43.96 -4.14
C PRO A 164 -12.35 45.15 -3.26
N SER A 165 -12.91 45.25 -2.05
CA SER A 165 -12.56 46.29 -1.07
C SER A 165 -11.27 46.00 -0.27
N GLY A 166 -10.62 44.86 -0.53
CA GLY A 166 -9.35 44.47 0.11
C GLY A 166 -9.49 43.79 1.47
N LYS A 167 -10.72 43.55 1.95
CA LYS A 167 -11.02 42.81 3.19
C LYS A 167 -10.93 41.31 2.98
N PHE A 168 -10.60 40.56 4.02
CA PHE A 168 -10.41 39.11 3.96
C PHE A 168 -11.59 38.33 4.53
N VAL A 169 -11.81 37.13 4.00
CA VAL A 169 -12.79 36.18 4.56
C VAL A 169 -12.46 35.86 6.02
N SER A 170 -13.48 35.84 6.87
CA SER A 170 -13.44 35.59 8.31
C SER A 170 -14.70 34.84 8.76
N ILE A 171 -14.62 34.09 9.86
CA ILE A 171 -15.76 33.38 10.45
C ILE A 171 -16.37 34.22 11.58
N GLU A 172 -17.69 34.45 11.55
CA GLU A 172 -18.40 35.04 12.69
C GLU A 172 -18.57 34.00 13.80
N SER A 173 -18.13 34.36 15.01
CA SER A 173 -17.97 33.43 16.14
C SER A 173 -19.25 32.76 16.64
N ASN A 174 -20.44 33.23 16.22
CA ASN A 174 -21.71 32.82 16.83
C ASN A 174 -22.73 32.17 15.88
N GLN A 175 -22.52 32.12 14.57
CA GLN A 175 -23.55 31.61 13.63
C GLN A 175 -23.06 30.77 12.45
N GLY A 176 -21.76 30.47 12.33
CA GLY A 176 -21.29 29.69 11.18
C GLY A 176 -21.50 30.41 9.85
N SER A 177 -21.49 31.75 9.85
CA SER A 177 -21.50 32.62 8.67
C SER A 177 -20.06 33.04 8.33
N LEU A 178 -19.74 33.09 7.03
CA LEU A 178 -18.53 33.72 6.51
C LEU A 178 -18.81 35.21 6.25
N ASN A 179 -17.93 36.09 6.74
CA ASN A 179 -17.99 37.54 6.51
C ASN A 179 -16.61 38.07 6.10
N PHE A 180 -16.52 39.32 5.64
CA PHE A 180 -15.26 39.98 5.29
C PHE A 180 -14.84 41.01 6.34
N SER A 181 -13.63 40.87 6.88
CA SER A 181 -13.06 41.80 7.85
C SER A 181 -11.67 42.30 7.45
N ASP A 182 -11.24 43.42 8.02
CA ASP A 182 -9.92 43.98 7.75
C ASP A 182 -8.80 43.05 8.22
N GLY A 183 -7.70 43.03 7.47
CA GLY A 183 -6.48 42.31 7.84
C GLY A 183 -5.64 43.07 8.87
N GLU A 184 -4.45 42.56 9.14
CA GLU A 184 -3.40 43.25 9.91
C GLU A 184 -2.52 44.08 8.97
N THR A 185 -2.26 45.32 9.34
CA THR A 185 -1.42 46.24 8.56
C THR A 185 0.00 46.27 9.12
N HIS A 186 1.00 45.95 8.28
CA HIS A 186 2.42 46.09 8.58
C HIS A 186 3.09 46.97 7.53
N GLY A 187 3.47 48.21 7.91
CA GLY A 187 3.99 49.18 6.95
C GLY A 187 2.96 49.53 5.88
N SER A 188 3.33 49.41 4.60
CA SER A 188 2.43 49.61 3.44
C SER A 188 1.64 48.36 3.05
N THR A 189 1.78 47.25 3.76
CA THR A 189 1.22 45.95 3.37
C THR A 189 0.17 45.46 4.36
N THR A 190 -1.04 45.20 3.88
CA THR A 190 -2.09 44.54 4.66
C THR A 190 -2.08 43.03 4.38
N ILE A 191 -1.99 42.23 5.44
CA ILE A 191 -1.98 40.76 5.43
C ILE A 191 -3.17 40.20 6.23
N PRO A 192 -3.62 38.96 6.01
CA PRO A 192 -4.73 38.38 6.74
C PRO A 192 -4.35 38.02 8.18
N LYS A 193 -5.31 38.21 9.07
CA LYS A 193 -5.28 37.74 10.45
C LYS A 193 -5.21 36.20 10.53
N PRO A 194 -4.77 35.63 11.67
CA PRO A 194 -4.85 34.18 11.96
C PRO A 194 -6.12 33.49 11.51
N GLU A 195 -7.25 34.03 11.94
CA GLU A 195 -8.60 33.53 11.71
C GLU A 195 -9.10 33.73 10.27
N GLN A 196 -8.32 34.39 9.42
CA GLN A 196 -8.61 34.63 8.00
C GLN A 196 -7.77 33.72 7.07
N LEU A 197 -6.99 32.79 7.65
CA LEU A 197 -6.24 31.77 6.92
C LEU A 197 -7.00 30.45 6.92
N PHE A 198 -7.25 29.92 5.74
CA PHE A 198 -8.01 28.70 5.54
C PHE A 198 -7.16 27.64 4.88
N LEU A 199 -7.30 26.38 5.31
CA LEU A 199 -6.78 25.27 4.54
C LEU A 199 -7.69 25.03 3.33
N PHE A 200 -7.12 25.07 2.13
CA PHE A 200 -7.84 24.72 0.90
C PHE A 200 -7.49 23.28 0.51
N VAL A 201 -8.50 22.42 0.50
CA VAL A 201 -8.34 20.99 0.24
C VAL A 201 -9.31 20.57 -0.86
N PRO A 202 -8.83 20.11 -2.03
CA PRO A 202 -9.71 19.51 -3.02
C PRO A 202 -10.29 18.20 -2.47
N HIS A 203 -11.60 18.01 -2.62
CA HIS A 203 -12.27 16.77 -2.23
C HIS A 203 -11.99 15.67 -3.29
N PRO A 204 -11.76 14.40 -2.90
CA PRO A 204 -11.37 13.33 -3.83
C PRO A 204 -12.43 12.97 -4.89
N ASP A 205 -13.70 13.30 -4.66
CA ASP A 205 -14.77 13.22 -5.66
C ASP A 205 -15.08 14.60 -6.26
N PHE A 206 -14.29 15.00 -7.27
CA PHE A 206 -14.45 16.26 -8.01
C PHE A 206 -15.79 16.38 -8.75
N SER A 207 -16.52 15.27 -8.94
CA SER A 207 -17.74 15.26 -9.75
C SER A 207 -18.97 15.76 -9.00
N THR A 208 -18.95 15.77 -7.67
CA THR A 208 -20.12 16.15 -6.83
C THR A 208 -19.81 17.09 -5.67
N LYS A 209 -18.55 17.23 -5.23
CA LYS A 209 -18.15 18.07 -4.09
C LYS A 209 -16.77 18.65 -4.36
N SER A 210 -16.57 19.96 -4.17
CA SER A 210 -15.37 20.60 -4.72
C SER A 210 -14.44 21.27 -3.72
N VAL A 211 -14.83 21.56 -2.47
CA VAL A 211 -13.91 22.24 -1.53
C VAL A 211 -14.12 21.82 -0.08
N ILE A 212 -13.02 21.49 0.63
CA ILE A 212 -12.98 21.44 2.10
C ILE A 212 -12.22 22.68 2.62
N ILE A 213 -12.87 23.49 3.46
CA ILE A 213 -12.29 24.66 4.14
C ILE A 213 -12.11 24.31 5.62
N GLY A 214 -10.88 24.18 6.11
CA GLY A 214 -10.58 23.84 7.51
C GLY A 214 -10.17 25.05 8.36
N GLN A 215 -10.76 25.19 9.56
CA GLN A 215 -10.34 26.14 10.60
C GLN A 215 -10.68 25.60 12.01
N ASN A 216 -9.71 25.61 12.94
CA ASN A 216 -9.88 25.24 14.35
C ASN A 216 -10.60 23.89 14.57
N GLU A 217 -10.05 22.79 14.03
CA GLU A 217 -10.59 21.42 14.14
C GLU A 217 -11.98 21.21 13.52
N LYS A 218 -12.48 22.20 12.77
CA LYS A 218 -13.73 22.10 12.03
C LYS A 218 -13.49 22.34 10.56
N PHE A 219 -14.37 21.81 9.72
CA PHE A 219 -14.29 22.02 8.28
C PHE A 219 -15.67 22.27 7.65
N LEU A 220 -15.65 22.93 6.49
CA LEU A 220 -16.81 23.14 5.62
C LEU A 220 -16.61 22.36 4.33
N GLU A 221 -17.64 21.67 3.88
CA GLU A 221 -17.66 20.87 2.65
C GLU A 221 -18.60 21.53 1.64
N PHE A 222 -18.07 21.88 0.46
CA PHE A 222 -18.81 22.61 -0.57
C PHE A 222 -19.30 21.68 -1.71
N ASN A 223 -20.59 21.73 -2.03
CA ASN A 223 -21.22 21.01 -3.15
C ASN A 223 -21.62 21.99 -4.28
N PRO A 224 -20.97 21.95 -5.45
CA PRO A 224 -21.26 22.84 -6.58
C PRO A 224 -22.53 22.48 -7.36
N SER A 225 -23.12 21.30 -7.14
CA SER A 225 -24.27 20.80 -7.90
C SER A 225 -25.63 21.31 -7.39
N ASP A 226 -25.67 21.94 -6.22
CA ASP A 226 -26.93 22.34 -5.57
C ASP A 226 -27.37 23.72 -6.09
N SER A 227 -28.00 23.73 -7.27
CA SER A 227 -28.42 24.94 -8.00
C SER A 227 -29.69 25.62 -7.44
N ASN A 228 -30.23 25.15 -6.32
CA ASN A 228 -31.47 25.65 -5.73
C ASN A 228 -31.32 25.92 -4.22
N LYS A 229 -30.93 27.15 -3.83
CA LYS A 229 -31.54 27.96 -2.73
C LYS A 229 -30.70 29.18 -2.32
N SER A 230 -31.28 30.37 -2.52
CA SER A 230 -31.44 31.48 -1.55
C SER A 230 -30.29 31.82 -0.59
N SER A 231 -29.55 32.90 -0.91
CA SER A 231 -29.07 34.05 -0.08
C SER A 231 -28.75 33.97 1.43
N SER A 232 -28.72 32.82 2.08
CA SER A 232 -28.21 32.68 3.45
C SER A 232 -27.64 31.28 3.65
N PHE A 233 -26.37 31.10 3.31
CA PHE A 233 -25.65 29.90 3.71
C PHE A 233 -25.42 29.98 5.24
N GLY A 234 -26.27 29.32 6.02
CA GLY A 234 -25.84 28.85 7.33
C GLY A 234 -24.83 27.74 7.10
N PHE A 235 -23.55 27.99 7.34
CA PHE A 235 -22.51 26.98 7.15
C PHE A 235 -22.31 26.21 8.47
N GLU A 236 -22.72 24.94 8.51
CA GLU A 236 -22.49 24.09 9.68
C GLU A 236 -21.06 23.52 9.63
N LEU A 237 -20.19 24.03 10.49
CA LEU A 237 -18.83 23.55 10.68
C LEU A 237 -18.86 22.14 11.31
N LYS A 238 -18.46 21.12 10.55
CA LYS A 238 -18.48 19.71 10.97
C LYS A 238 -17.25 19.33 11.79
N THR A 239 -17.40 18.42 12.76
CA THR A 239 -16.29 17.78 13.49
C THR A 239 -15.64 16.66 12.66
N PRO A 240 -14.36 16.31 12.87
CA PRO A 240 -13.58 15.44 11.97
C PRO A 240 -13.90 13.94 12.05
N GLU A 241 -14.95 13.53 12.75
CA GLU A 241 -15.24 12.13 13.12
C GLU A 241 -15.37 11.16 11.93
N ARG A 242 -15.52 11.69 10.71
CA ARG A 242 -15.71 10.91 9.47
C ARG A 242 -14.90 11.38 8.26
N LEU A 243 -13.87 12.23 8.43
CA LEU A 243 -13.03 12.65 7.29
C LEU A 243 -11.70 11.89 7.26
N PRO A 244 -11.55 10.87 6.38
CA PRO A 244 -10.23 10.39 6.01
C PRO A 244 -9.57 11.46 5.13
N PHE A 245 -8.53 12.11 5.64
CA PHE A 245 -7.78 13.08 4.85
C PHE A 245 -6.94 12.40 3.77
N ILE A 246 -7.21 12.77 2.51
CA ILE A 246 -6.28 12.68 1.38
C ILE A 246 -5.88 14.12 1.06
N LEU A 247 -4.61 14.47 1.26
CA LEU A 247 -4.03 15.78 0.97
C LEU A 247 -2.54 15.64 0.66
N PHE A 248 -2.20 14.98 -0.46
CA PHE A 248 -0.82 14.94 -0.97
C PHE A 248 -0.75 15.05 -2.50
N ASP A 249 -1.64 15.85 -3.12
CA ASP A 249 -1.64 16.08 -4.58
C ASP A 249 -1.37 17.54 -5.00
N TYR A 250 -0.84 18.37 -4.10
CA TYR A 250 -0.12 19.59 -4.47
C TYR A 250 1.30 19.44 -3.98
N ASP A 251 2.30 19.59 -4.85
CA ASP A 251 3.74 19.54 -4.56
C ASP A 251 4.10 20.18 -3.20
N GLN A 252 3.96 19.42 -2.13
CA GLN A 252 4.53 19.73 -0.84
C GLN A 252 5.96 19.27 -0.99
N ASN A 253 6.88 20.24 -1.06
CA ASN A 253 8.29 19.96 -0.97
C ASN A 253 8.57 19.37 0.42
N ILE A 254 8.43 18.05 0.54
CA ILE A 254 8.89 17.25 1.65
C ILE A 254 10.41 17.17 1.47
N TYR A 255 11.15 17.93 2.26
CA TYR A 255 12.58 17.77 2.43
C TYR A 255 12.75 16.96 3.73
N PRO A 256 13.37 15.77 3.75
CA PRO A 256 14.48 15.25 2.93
C PRO A 256 14.20 14.52 1.61
N ARG A 257 15.11 14.68 0.63
CA ARG A 257 15.25 13.87 -0.60
C ARG A 257 16.09 12.58 -0.40
N GLY A 258 15.89 11.87 0.72
CA GLY A 258 16.55 10.59 1.00
C GLY A 258 15.65 9.41 0.62
N ALA A 259 16.14 8.51 -0.23
CA ALA A 259 15.40 7.44 -0.89
C ALA A 259 14.93 6.26 -0.02
N ASN A 260 14.85 6.39 1.30
CA ASN A 260 14.44 5.28 2.16
C ASN A 260 13.36 5.79 3.10
N PHE A 261 12.12 5.30 2.98
CA PHE A 261 11.07 5.18 4.02
C PHE A 261 9.66 5.23 3.40
N LEU A 262 9.12 4.08 2.96
CA LEU A 262 7.72 3.98 2.54
C LEU A 262 6.98 2.78 3.17
N ALA A 263 7.64 1.65 3.45
CA ALA A 263 6.99 0.48 4.07
C ALA A 263 6.50 0.66 5.52
N SER A 264 6.95 1.67 6.28
CA SER A 264 6.36 1.98 7.60
C SER A 264 4.96 2.63 7.52
N ARG A 265 4.49 2.94 6.29
CA ARG A 265 3.12 3.42 6.00
C ARG A 265 2.21 2.38 5.35
N LEU A 266 2.68 1.16 5.08
CA LEU A 266 1.82 0.06 4.62
C LEU A 266 0.98 -0.55 5.75
N GLN A 267 0.77 0.17 6.88
CA GLN A 267 -0.41 -0.08 7.70
C GLN A 267 -1.63 0.29 6.87
N GLN A 268 -2.20 -0.72 6.20
CA GLN A 268 -3.45 -0.65 5.47
C GLN A 268 -4.52 -0.06 6.40
N PRO A 269 -4.98 1.19 6.23
CA PRO A 269 -6.31 1.50 6.69
C PRO A 269 -7.20 0.60 5.82
N SER A 270 -7.91 -0.33 6.43
CA SER A 270 -8.97 -1.04 5.73
C SER A 270 -9.89 0.05 5.14
N ILE A 271 -9.87 0.26 3.82
CA ILE A 271 -10.89 1.08 3.14
C ILE A 271 -12.24 0.33 3.14
N SER A 272 -12.27 -0.85 3.75
CA SER A 272 -13.44 -1.67 3.96
C SER A 272 -14.53 -0.91 4.73
N LYS A 273 -15.63 -0.63 4.01
CA LYS A 273 -16.97 -0.46 4.60
C LYS A 273 -17.56 -1.80 5.05
N ALA A 274 -16.92 -2.94 4.77
CA ALA A 274 -17.42 -4.23 5.20
C ALA A 274 -17.31 -4.35 6.72
N ALA A 275 -18.40 -4.79 7.34
CA ALA A 275 -18.40 -5.09 8.76
C ALA A 275 -17.30 -6.10 9.05
N VAL A 276 -16.35 -5.75 9.92
CA VAL A 276 -15.40 -6.73 10.46
C VAL A 276 -16.23 -7.89 11.01
N PRO A 277 -16.00 -9.14 10.56
CA PRO A 277 -16.74 -10.28 11.07
C PRO A 277 -16.65 -10.28 12.59
N PRO A 278 -17.77 -10.50 13.32
CA PRO A 278 -17.70 -10.53 14.77
C PRO A 278 -16.69 -11.61 15.20
N PRO A 279 -15.88 -11.34 16.25
CA PRO A 279 -14.92 -12.31 16.75
C PRO A 279 -15.56 -13.70 16.95
N GLY A 280 -14.89 -14.75 16.49
CA GLY A 280 -15.36 -16.14 16.62
C GLY A 280 -16.23 -16.67 15.47
N LYS A 281 -16.37 -15.95 14.36
CA LYS A 281 -16.96 -16.49 13.11
C LYS A 281 -15.89 -16.85 12.09
N GLY A 282 -16.05 -17.99 11.43
CA GLY A 282 -15.15 -18.52 10.41
C GLY A 282 -14.95 -20.03 10.57
N THR A 283 -14.13 -20.62 9.70
CA THR A 283 -13.84 -22.07 9.70
C THR A 283 -12.35 -22.29 9.88
N ARG A 284 -11.95 -23.13 10.85
CA ARG A 284 -10.56 -23.61 10.96
C ARG A 284 -10.38 -24.91 10.20
N VAL A 285 -9.24 -25.06 9.55
CA VAL A 285 -8.92 -26.22 8.71
C VAL A 285 -7.46 -26.61 8.89
N ARG A 286 -7.12 -27.88 8.68
CA ARG A 286 -5.72 -28.33 8.59
C ARG A 286 -5.31 -28.52 7.14
N VAL A 287 -4.13 -28.00 6.79
CA VAL A 287 -3.58 -28.05 5.43
C VAL A 287 -2.08 -28.31 5.46
N TRP A 288 -1.55 -28.89 4.37
CA TRP A 288 -0.11 -28.83 4.11
C TRP A 288 0.35 -27.38 3.99
N LYS A 289 1.49 -27.04 4.59
CA LYS A 289 2.05 -25.67 4.54
C LYS A 289 2.76 -25.34 3.22
N SER A 290 3.18 -26.35 2.48
CA SER A 290 3.82 -26.30 1.16
C SER A 290 3.63 -27.65 0.48
N ASP A 291 4.36 -27.94 -0.58
CA ASP A 291 4.54 -29.29 -1.09
C ASP A 291 5.02 -30.30 0.01
N PRO A 292 4.44 -31.52 0.11
CA PRO A 292 4.78 -32.50 1.14
C PRO A 292 6.26 -32.93 1.16
N SER A 293 7.01 -32.76 0.07
CA SER A 293 8.44 -33.03 0.02
C SER A 293 9.27 -32.02 0.84
N VAL A 294 8.73 -30.85 1.16
CA VAL A 294 9.38 -29.83 2.00
C VAL A 294 9.20 -30.18 3.48
N LYS A 295 9.92 -31.23 3.90
CA LYS A 295 9.78 -31.90 5.21
C LYS A 295 9.97 -30.98 6.43
N THR A 296 10.61 -29.82 6.26
CA THR A 296 10.90 -28.87 7.34
C THR A 296 9.66 -28.11 7.84
N ILE A 297 8.58 -28.09 7.07
CA ILE A 297 7.49 -27.13 7.28
C ILE A 297 6.23 -27.80 7.86
N GLY A 298 5.78 -28.94 7.30
CA GLY A 298 4.72 -29.80 7.85
C GLY A 298 3.27 -29.31 7.59
N ILE A 299 2.35 -29.65 8.51
CA ILE A 299 0.93 -29.26 8.46
C ILE A 299 0.70 -28.02 9.34
N ARG A 300 -0.25 -27.16 8.94
CA ARG A 300 -0.72 -26.00 9.73
C ARG A 300 -2.23 -26.04 9.92
N GLU A 301 -2.68 -25.23 10.87
CA GLU A 301 -4.05 -24.74 10.88
C GLU A 301 -4.14 -23.42 10.08
N LEU A 302 -5.18 -23.30 9.27
CA LEU A 302 -5.62 -22.07 8.64
C LEU A 302 -6.97 -21.66 9.20
N PHE A 303 -7.23 -20.35 9.20
CA PHE A 303 -8.50 -19.79 9.61
C PHE A 303 -9.11 -18.99 8.45
N LEU A 304 -10.28 -19.44 7.97
CA LEU A 304 -11.03 -18.85 6.87
C LEU A 304 -12.18 -18.01 7.44
N ILE A 305 -11.98 -16.69 7.46
CA ILE A 305 -12.78 -15.75 8.27
C ILE A 305 -14.15 -15.40 7.69
N ASN A 306 -14.33 -15.50 6.37
CA ASN A 306 -15.49 -14.95 5.65
C ASN A 306 -16.38 -16.01 4.99
N THR A 307 -16.30 -17.28 5.39
CA THR A 307 -17.05 -18.33 4.68
C THR A 307 -17.57 -19.42 5.61
N ASP A 308 -18.89 -19.60 5.60
CA ASP A 308 -19.56 -20.76 6.18
C ASP A 308 -19.39 -21.95 5.22
N ILE A 309 -18.45 -22.85 5.54
CA ILE A 309 -18.19 -24.06 4.73
C ILE A 309 -19.13 -25.17 5.19
N LYS A 310 -19.92 -25.73 4.27
CA LYS A 310 -20.90 -26.79 4.57
C LYS A 310 -20.35 -28.19 4.31
N SER A 311 -21.11 -29.22 4.69
CA SER A 311 -20.73 -30.63 4.53
C SER A 311 -20.46 -31.03 3.07
N GLY A 312 -19.40 -31.82 2.86
CA GLY A 312 -18.84 -32.11 1.53
C GLY A 312 -18.24 -30.83 0.95
N PRO A 313 -17.16 -30.30 1.57
CA PRO A 313 -16.80 -28.88 1.61
C PRO A 313 -17.33 -28.08 0.42
N VAL A 314 -18.32 -27.23 0.70
CA VAL A 314 -19.06 -26.50 -0.32
C VAL A 314 -19.41 -25.10 0.19
N ASP A 315 -19.27 -24.12 -0.69
CA ASP A 315 -19.63 -22.72 -0.46
C ASP A 315 -20.38 -22.14 -1.70
N PRO A 316 -20.66 -20.83 -1.78
CA PRO A 316 -21.31 -20.25 -2.97
C PRO A 316 -20.50 -20.33 -4.28
N TRP A 317 -19.18 -20.53 -4.21
CA TRP A 317 -18.25 -20.55 -5.34
C TRP A 317 -17.80 -21.96 -5.75
N PHE A 318 -17.61 -22.85 -4.79
CA PHE A 318 -16.90 -24.11 -4.94
C PHE A 318 -17.68 -25.29 -4.38
N GLU A 319 -17.53 -26.46 -5.02
CA GLU A 319 -18.00 -27.74 -4.49
C GLU A 319 -16.95 -28.82 -4.71
N THR A 320 -16.69 -29.66 -3.69
CA THR A 320 -15.82 -30.82 -3.85
C THR A 320 -16.55 -31.99 -4.48
N VAL A 321 -15.90 -32.65 -5.43
CA VAL A 321 -16.32 -33.93 -6.00
C VAL A 321 -15.25 -34.98 -5.68
N SER A 322 -15.61 -35.94 -4.82
CA SER A 322 -14.70 -36.98 -4.33
C SER A 322 -15.46 -38.27 -4.07
N THR A 323 -14.73 -39.38 -4.04
CA THR A 323 -15.23 -40.68 -3.58
C THR A 323 -15.41 -40.72 -2.07
N ALA A 324 -14.77 -39.83 -1.31
CA ALA A 324 -14.99 -39.73 0.13
C ALA A 324 -16.46 -39.43 0.46
N LYS A 325 -16.97 -40.06 1.52
CA LYS A 325 -18.29 -39.68 2.07
C LYS A 325 -18.30 -38.19 2.43
N PRO A 326 -19.44 -37.48 2.27
CA PRO A 326 -19.54 -36.06 2.61
C PRO A 326 -18.97 -35.75 4.00
N ILE A 327 -17.96 -34.89 4.04
CA ILE A 327 -17.24 -34.55 5.27
C ILE A 327 -17.99 -33.39 5.91
N ALA A 328 -18.53 -33.57 7.11
CA ALA A 328 -19.16 -32.48 7.87
C ALA A 328 -18.14 -31.76 8.75
N PRO A 329 -18.32 -30.44 8.99
CA PRO A 329 -17.56 -29.75 10.03
C PRO A 329 -17.91 -30.30 11.41
N ASP A 330 -17.04 -30.06 12.39
CA ASP A 330 -17.29 -30.37 13.79
C ASP A 330 -18.33 -29.43 14.43
N ALA A 331 -18.59 -29.58 15.73
CA ALA A 331 -19.57 -28.77 16.45
C ALA A 331 -19.23 -27.26 16.50
N ASN A 332 -17.98 -26.89 16.24
CA ASN A 332 -17.53 -25.50 16.16
C ASN A 332 -17.57 -24.95 14.72
N GLY A 333 -17.91 -25.78 13.73
CA GLY A 333 -17.85 -25.42 12.33
C GLY A 333 -16.49 -25.70 11.68
N ASP A 334 -15.60 -26.45 12.33
CA ASP A 334 -14.21 -26.64 11.89
C ASP A 334 -13.96 -27.97 11.17
N PHE A 335 -12.93 -28.04 10.32
CA PHE A 335 -12.42 -29.25 9.68
C PHE A 335 -10.98 -29.54 10.11
N LEU A 336 -10.79 -29.91 11.38
CA LEU A 336 -9.48 -30.22 11.96
C LEU A 336 -9.14 -31.71 11.80
N LEU A 337 -9.01 -32.16 10.55
CA LEU A 337 -8.64 -33.55 10.26
C LEU A 337 -7.14 -33.78 10.48
N ASP A 338 -6.80 -34.86 11.17
CA ASP A 338 -5.43 -35.33 11.29
C ASP A 338 -4.99 -36.08 10.02
N PHE A 339 -3.72 -35.88 9.64
CA PHE A 339 -3.07 -36.68 8.62
C PHE A 339 -2.24 -37.78 9.30
N ASP A 340 -2.53 -39.03 9.00
CA ASP A 340 -1.73 -40.17 9.48
C ASP A 340 -0.47 -40.29 8.61
N ASN A 341 0.67 -40.67 9.19
CA ASN A 341 1.90 -40.86 8.41
C ASN A 341 1.95 -42.24 7.71
N THR A 342 0.93 -43.07 7.88
CA THR A 342 0.82 -44.39 7.27
C THR A 342 0.41 -44.27 5.79
N PRO A 343 1.28 -44.56 4.81
CA PRO A 343 1.00 -44.26 3.40
C PRO A 343 -0.23 -45.02 2.87
N SER A 344 -1.26 -44.28 2.46
CA SER A 344 -2.39 -44.83 1.71
C SER A 344 -1.95 -45.16 0.27
N GLN A 345 -2.26 -46.37 -0.20
CA GLN A 345 -1.83 -46.88 -1.50
C GLN A 345 -2.70 -46.33 -2.66
N ALA A 346 -3.95 -45.95 -2.39
CA ALA A 346 -4.88 -45.37 -3.36
C ALA A 346 -6.04 -44.65 -2.63
N PRO A 347 -6.67 -43.63 -3.25
CA PRO A 347 -7.84 -42.97 -2.68
C PRO A 347 -8.95 -43.98 -2.41
N ASN A 348 -9.51 -43.98 -1.20
CA ASN A 348 -10.67 -44.80 -0.88
C ASN A 348 -11.65 -44.04 0.03
N GLU A 349 -12.93 -44.40 -0.01
CA GLU A 349 -14.02 -43.59 0.56
C GLU A 349 -13.93 -43.37 2.08
N SER A 350 -13.22 -44.25 2.79
CA SER A 350 -13.08 -44.26 4.25
C SER A 350 -11.71 -43.82 4.76
N ASP A 351 -10.78 -43.51 3.85
CA ASP A 351 -9.40 -43.16 4.17
C ASP A 351 -9.31 -41.75 4.76
N ASN A 352 -8.68 -41.64 5.93
CA ASN A 352 -8.41 -40.36 6.55
C ASN A 352 -7.55 -39.46 5.65
N HIS A 353 -6.66 -40.02 4.83
CA HIS A 353 -5.86 -39.23 3.90
C HIS A 353 -6.73 -38.67 2.78
N THR A 354 -7.62 -39.48 2.21
CA THR A 354 -8.57 -39.02 1.19
C THR A 354 -9.46 -37.90 1.74
N ARG A 355 -9.91 -38.02 3.00
CA ARG A 355 -10.70 -36.97 3.66
C ARG A 355 -9.90 -35.69 3.91
N PHE A 356 -8.66 -35.83 4.38
CA PHE A 356 -7.74 -34.71 4.57
C PHE A 356 -7.48 -34.00 3.25
N ASP A 357 -7.16 -34.74 2.18
CA ASP A 357 -6.91 -34.21 0.84
C ASP A 357 -8.11 -33.39 0.35
N VAL A 358 -9.34 -33.88 0.53
CA VAL A 358 -10.56 -33.14 0.16
C VAL A 358 -10.68 -31.79 0.86
N VAL A 359 -10.52 -31.77 2.19
CA VAL A 359 -10.59 -30.53 2.98
C VAL A 359 -9.41 -29.61 2.62
N HIS A 360 -8.22 -30.16 2.47
CA HIS A 360 -7.00 -29.44 2.15
C HIS A 360 -7.12 -28.73 0.81
N THR A 361 -7.44 -29.45 -0.27
CA THR A 361 -7.55 -28.89 -1.61
C THR A 361 -8.62 -27.82 -1.69
N PHE A 362 -9.81 -28.05 -1.11
CA PHE A 362 -10.86 -27.03 -1.04
C PHE A 362 -10.37 -25.77 -0.32
N SER A 363 -9.72 -25.94 0.84
CA SER A 363 -9.26 -24.84 1.67
C SER A 363 -8.17 -24.02 1.00
N THR A 364 -7.25 -24.67 0.27
CA THR A 364 -6.21 -23.99 -0.49
C THR A 364 -6.81 -23.18 -1.65
N VAL A 365 -7.75 -23.76 -2.41
CA VAL A 365 -8.48 -23.01 -3.47
C VAL A 365 -9.20 -21.80 -2.87
N ARG A 366 -9.92 -22.00 -1.76
CA ARG A 366 -10.64 -20.93 -1.07
C ARG A 366 -9.70 -19.83 -0.58
N TYR A 367 -8.57 -20.20 0.03
CA TYR A 367 -7.57 -19.24 0.52
C TYR A 367 -6.98 -18.41 -0.63
N THR A 368 -6.65 -19.04 -1.76
CA THR A 368 -6.20 -18.32 -2.98
C THR A 368 -7.25 -17.31 -3.44
N TYR A 369 -8.52 -17.71 -3.49
CA TYR A 369 -9.61 -16.81 -3.85
C TYR A 369 -9.85 -15.70 -2.82
N ASP A 370 -9.83 -15.99 -1.52
CA ASP A 370 -9.99 -15.00 -0.47
C ASP A 370 -8.91 -13.92 -0.56
N LEU A 371 -7.67 -14.33 -0.83
CA LEU A 371 -6.55 -13.42 -1.03
C LEU A 371 -6.80 -12.45 -2.19
N LEU A 372 -7.18 -12.97 -3.35
CA LEU A 372 -7.37 -12.18 -4.57
C LEU A 372 -8.67 -11.37 -4.55
N LEU A 373 -9.76 -11.92 -4.00
CA LEU A 373 -11.03 -11.22 -3.78
C LEU A 373 -10.86 -10.09 -2.77
N GLY A 374 -10.11 -10.31 -1.69
CA GLY A 374 -9.80 -9.27 -0.71
C GLY A 374 -9.01 -8.12 -1.31
N ASP A 375 -8.08 -8.42 -2.23
CA ASP A 375 -7.36 -7.38 -2.97
C ASP A 375 -8.27 -6.62 -3.96
N LEU A 376 -9.17 -7.32 -4.66
CA LEU A 376 -10.18 -6.65 -5.49
C LEU A 376 -11.10 -5.75 -4.66
N GLU A 377 -11.61 -6.23 -3.54
CA GLU A 377 -12.45 -5.46 -2.64
C GLU A 377 -11.72 -4.22 -2.09
N TYR A 378 -10.44 -4.38 -1.73
CA TYR A 378 -9.59 -3.25 -1.32
C TYR A 378 -9.45 -2.21 -2.45
N LEU A 379 -9.22 -2.65 -3.68
CA LEU A 379 -9.05 -1.78 -4.84
C LEU A 379 -10.35 -1.09 -5.25
N ASP A 380 -11.47 -1.80 -5.22
CA ASP A 380 -12.78 -1.30 -5.67
C ASP A 380 -13.53 -0.57 -4.54
N GLY A 381 -13.12 -0.75 -3.29
CA GLY A 381 -13.76 -0.18 -2.10
C GLY A 381 -15.12 -0.80 -1.76
N ASN A 382 -15.51 -1.88 -2.45
CA ASN A 382 -16.76 -2.63 -2.28
C ASN A 382 -16.55 -4.09 -2.71
N PRO A 383 -17.41 -5.04 -2.27
CA PRO A 383 -17.33 -6.43 -2.71
C PRO A 383 -17.40 -6.56 -4.24
N PRO A 384 -16.45 -7.28 -4.88
CA PRO A 384 -16.36 -7.34 -6.33
C PRO A 384 -17.55 -8.09 -6.94
N GLN A 385 -18.07 -7.57 -8.06
CA GLN A 385 -19.10 -8.22 -8.86
C GLN A 385 -18.44 -8.97 -10.02
N LEU A 386 -18.35 -10.29 -9.90
CA LEU A 386 -17.59 -11.13 -10.81
C LEU A 386 -18.51 -12.07 -11.60
N THR A 387 -18.26 -12.15 -12.91
CA THR A 387 -18.92 -13.11 -13.80
C THR A 387 -18.07 -14.36 -13.91
N ARG A 388 -18.69 -15.54 -13.77
CA ARG A 388 -18.00 -16.83 -13.89
C ARG A 388 -17.92 -17.26 -15.36
N PRO A 389 -16.71 -17.46 -15.92
CA PRO A 389 -16.54 -17.93 -17.29
C PRO A 389 -17.18 -19.30 -17.58
N TRP A 390 -17.30 -20.14 -16.56
CA TRP A 390 -17.95 -21.46 -16.60
C TRP A 390 -19.46 -21.43 -16.28
N GLY A 391 -20.07 -20.24 -16.26
CA GLY A 391 -21.51 -20.07 -16.05
C GLY A 391 -21.98 -20.12 -14.59
N ASN A 392 -23.29 -20.28 -14.39
CA ASN A 392 -23.97 -20.10 -13.08
C ASN A 392 -23.73 -21.24 -12.07
N LYS A 393 -22.86 -22.20 -12.38
CA LYS A 393 -22.54 -23.33 -11.49
C LYS A 393 -21.41 -22.94 -10.52
N ARG A 394 -21.23 -23.76 -9.49
CA ARG A 394 -20.01 -23.74 -8.68
C ARG A 394 -18.86 -24.33 -9.50
N LEU A 395 -17.64 -23.86 -9.25
CA LEU A 395 -16.44 -24.50 -9.77
C LEU A 395 -16.24 -25.81 -9.01
N GLN A 396 -16.18 -26.92 -9.73
CA GLN A 396 -16.03 -28.25 -9.16
C GLN A 396 -14.56 -28.52 -8.84
N ILE A 397 -14.26 -29.04 -7.66
CA ILE A 397 -12.90 -29.38 -7.25
C ILE A 397 -12.82 -30.90 -7.14
N PHE A 398 -11.94 -31.52 -7.93
CA PHE A 398 -11.67 -32.96 -7.91
C PHE A 398 -10.27 -33.21 -7.34
N PRO A 399 -10.12 -33.43 -6.02
CA PRO A 399 -8.83 -33.74 -5.40
C PRO A 399 -8.22 -35.06 -5.90
N HIS A 400 -9.07 -35.98 -6.39
CA HIS A 400 -8.67 -37.28 -6.94
C HIS A 400 -9.39 -37.52 -8.27
N ALA A 401 -8.94 -36.84 -9.33
CA ALA A 401 -9.54 -36.92 -10.66
C ALA A 401 -9.23 -38.23 -11.42
N GLY A 402 -8.20 -38.97 -10.99
CA GLY A 402 -7.75 -40.23 -11.59
C GLY A 402 -6.26 -40.44 -11.43
N GLU A 403 -5.72 -41.46 -12.09
CA GLU A 403 -4.28 -41.73 -12.17
C GLU A 403 -3.72 -41.08 -13.46
N ASP A 404 -2.96 -39.99 -13.31
CA ASP A 404 -2.27 -39.26 -14.37
C ASP A 404 -1.16 -38.38 -13.75
N ALA A 405 -0.17 -37.99 -14.55
CA ALA A 405 0.89 -37.06 -14.14
C ALA A 405 0.52 -35.62 -14.53
N ASN A 406 -0.62 -35.12 -14.03
CA ASN A 406 -1.09 -33.78 -14.36
C ASN A 406 -2.02 -33.17 -13.29
N ALA A 407 -2.18 -31.85 -13.31
CA ALA A 407 -3.25 -31.10 -12.68
C ALA A 407 -3.68 -29.99 -13.65
N TYR A 408 -4.97 -29.66 -13.69
CA TYR A 408 -5.44 -28.60 -14.58
C TYR A 408 -6.77 -27.97 -14.17
N TYR A 409 -6.94 -26.71 -14.53
CA TYR A 409 -8.22 -26.01 -14.66
C TYR A 409 -8.85 -26.20 -16.05
N SER A 410 -10.15 -26.55 -16.09
CA SER A 410 -10.98 -26.55 -17.30
C SER A 410 -12.15 -25.57 -17.17
N ARG A 411 -12.22 -24.61 -18.10
CA ARG A 411 -13.36 -23.69 -18.21
C ARG A 411 -14.62 -24.43 -18.66
N GLU A 412 -14.46 -25.31 -19.64
CA GLU A 412 -15.54 -26.03 -20.33
C GLU A 412 -16.29 -26.95 -19.38
N GLU A 413 -15.55 -27.63 -18.49
CA GLU A 413 -16.13 -28.45 -17.43
C GLU A 413 -16.49 -27.65 -16.18
N GLY A 414 -15.93 -26.45 -16.01
CA GLY A 414 -16.03 -25.69 -14.78
C GLY A 414 -15.39 -26.44 -13.61
N ALA A 415 -14.18 -26.95 -13.81
CA ALA A 415 -13.53 -27.88 -12.87
C ALA A 415 -12.03 -27.60 -12.66
N LEU A 416 -11.57 -27.85 -11.43
CA LEU A 416 -10.17 -28.04 -11.07
C LEU A 416 -9.94 -29.54 -10.85
N LYS A 417 -9.00 -30.14 -11.55
CA LYS A 417 -8.72 -31.57 -11.48
C LYS A 417 -7.29 -31.84 -11.07
N PHE A 418 -7.14 -32.60 -10.00
CA PHE A 418 -5.86 -33.01 -9.46
C PHE A 418 -5.75 -34.53 -9.53
N PHE A 419 -4.72 -35.02 -10.20
CA PHE A 419 -4.48 -36.45 -10.36
C PHE A 419 -3.44 -36.95 -9.37
N PHE A 420 -3.23 -38.26 -9.36
CA PHE A 420 -2.10 -38.86 -8.66
C PHE A 420 -1.28 -39.70 -9.61
N THR A 421 0.01 -39.80 -9.33
CA THR A 421 0.95 -40.66 -10.06
C THR A 421 1.76 -41.48 -9.07
N LYS A 422 2.67 -42.33 -9.55
CA LYS A 422 3.52 -43.17 -8.71
C LYS A 422 4.99 -42.86 -8.98
N ARG A 423 5.79 -42.76 -7.92
CA ARG A 423 7.25 -42.76 -8.01
C ARG A 423 7.75 -44.08 -8.58
N LYS A 424 9.03 -44.11 -8.95
CA LYS A 424 9.70 -45.34 -9.42
C LYS A 424 9.65 -46.49 -8.39
N ASP A 425 9.58 -46.18 -7.10
CA ASP A 425 9.45 -47.14 -6.01
C ASP A 425 8.00 -47.57 -5.72
N GLY A 426 7.02 -47.09 -6.50
CA GLY A 426 5.60 -47.39 -6.35
C GLY A 426 4.85 -46.47 -5.37
N THR A 427 5.53 -45.57 -4.67
CA THR A 427 4.89 -44.64 -3.73
C THR A 427 4.00 -43.65 -4.47
N PRO A 428 2.72 -43.50 -4.10
CA PRO A 428 1.83 -42.55 -4.76
C PRO A 428 2.16 -41.09 -4.40
N ILE A 429 2.08 -40.22 -5.39
CA ILE A 429 2.18 -38.76 -5.27
C ILE A 429 0.83 -38.18 -5.66
N PHE A 430 0.23 -37.43 -4.76
CA PHE A 430 -1.07 -36.81 -4.95
C PHE A 430 -0.87 -35.32 -5.19
N LEU A 431 -1.11 -34.84 -6.41
CA LEU A 431 -0.87 -33.44 -6.75
C LEU A 431 -1.77 -32.48 -5.97
N CYS A 432 -2.91 -32.97 -5.48
CA CYS A 432 -3.84 -32.21 -4.64
C CYS A 432 -3.28 -31.86 -3.24
N ARG A 433 -2.16 -32.49 -2.83
CA ARG A 433 -1.45 -32.20 -1.57
C ARG A 433 -0.40 -31.10 -1.69
N SER A 434 0.01 -30.78 -2.92
CA SER A 434 0.94 -29.68 -3.19
C SER A 434 0.13 -28.38 -3.14
N LEU A 435 0.35 -27.60 -2.09
CA LEU A 435 -0.37 -26.34 -1.87
C LEU A 435 -0.15 -25.36 -3.03
N ASP A 436 1.07 -25.30 -3.53
CA ASP A 436 1.49 -24.51 -4.67
C ASP A 436 0.85 -24.99 -5.99
N VAL A 437 0.80 -26.29 -6.29
CA VAL A 437 0.05 -26.79 -7.47
C VAL A 437 -1.43 -26.45 -7.36
N VAL A 438 -2.05 -26.60 -6.18
CA VAL A 438 -3.46 -26.23 -5.99
C VAL A 438 -3.69 -24.72 -6.16
N ALA A 439 -2.78 -23.89 -5.66
CA ALA A 439 -2.83 -22.44 -5.83
C ALA A 439 -2.60 -22.01 -7.29
N HIS A 440 -1.74 -22.71 -8.02
CA HIS A 440 -1.51 -22.51 -9.45
C HIS A 440 -2.79 -22.70 -10.27
N GLU A 441 -3.47 -23.86 -10.10
CA GLU A 441 -4.70 -24.15 -10.82
C GLU A 441 -5.86 -23.21 -10.44
N ALA A 442 -5.96 -22.84 -9.16
CA ALA A 442 -6.90 -21.82 -8.72
C ALA A 442 -6.58 -20.44 -9.34
N GLY A 443 -5.30 -20.13 -9.55
CA GLY A 443 -4.84 -18.92 -10.23
C GLY A 443 -5.32 -18.86 -11.67
N HIS A 444 -5.27 -19.97 -12.41
CA HIS A 444 -5.85 -20.06 -13.75
C HIS A 444 -7.35 -19.72 -13.78
N SER A 445 -8.14 -20.34 -12.90
CA SER A 445 -9.59 -20.08 -12.86
C SER A 445 -9.90 -18.64 -12.44
N PHE A 446 -9.05 -18.02 -11.61
CA PHE A 446 -9.21 -16.63 -11.22
C PHE A 446 -8.81 -15.65 -12.33
N LEU A 447 -7.71 -15.90 -13.04
CA LEU A 447 -7.32 -15.09 -14.19
C LEU A 447 -8.39 -15.14 -15.28
N ASP A 448 -9.00 -16.30 -15.48
CA ASP A 448 -10.11 -16.49 -16.41
C ASP A 448 -11.30 -15.58 -16.05
N ILE A 449 -11.62 -15.41 -14.77
CA ILE A 449 -12.65 -14.45 -14.33
C ILE A 449 -12.27 -13.01 -14.72
N LEU A 450 -11.00 -12.63 -14.55
CA LEU A 450 -10.55 -11.26 -14.83
C LEU A 450 -10.44 -10.96 -16.33
N GLN A 451 -9.96 -11.93 -17.11
CA GLN A 451 -9.66 -11.79 -18.54
C GLN A 451 -10.08 -13.05 -19.32
N PRO A 452 -11.39 -13.26 -19.58
CA PRO A 452 -11.89 -14.46 -20.24
C PRO A 452 -11.40 -14.67 -21.70
N GLN A 453 -10.78 -13.66 -22.30
CA GLN A 453 -10.25 -13.75 -23.67
C GLN A 453 -8.77 -14.17 -23.72
N TRP A 454 -8.11 -14.37 -22.57
CA TRP A 454 -6.68 -14.67 -22.48
C TRP A 454 -6.35 -16.18 -22.55
N ARG A 455 -7.21 -16.98 -23.19
CA ARG A 455 -6.94 -18.41 -23.50
C ARG A 455 -6.35 -18.52 -24.91
N SER A 456 -5.06 -18.22 -25.05
CA SER A 456 -4.35 -18.16 -26.34
C SER A 456 -2.91 -18.64 -26.18
N ASP A 457 -2.22 -18.91 -27.29
CA ASP A 457 -0.79 -19.27 -27.28
C ASP A 457 0.11 -18.02 -27.13
N GLY A 458 1.43 -18.24 -27.19
CA GLY A 458 2.43 -17.17 -27.13
C GLY A 458 2.44 -16.47 -25.77
N GLN A 459 2.76 -15.17 -25.74
CA GLN A 459 2.92 -14.44 -24.47
C GLN A 459 1.66 -14.40 -23.60
N THR A 460 0.46 -14.41 -24.20
CA THR A 460 -0.78 -14.46 -23.43
C THR A 460 -0.94 -15.79 -22.69
N GLY A 461 -0.68 -16.92 -23.37
CA GLY A 461 -0.66 -18.24 -22.75
C GLY A 461 0.47 -18.40 -21.74
N GLY A 462 1.66 -17.92 -22.09
CA GLY A 462 2.80 -17.88 -21.15
C GLY A 462 2.51 -17.03 -19.91
N PHE A 463 1.70 -15.98 -20.01
CA PHE A 463 1.26 -15.22 -18.85
C PHE A 463 0.24 -15.99 -18.01
N HIS A 464 -0.64 -16.78 -18.65
CA HIS A 464 -1.61 -17.63 -17.96
C HIS A 464 -0.91 -18.61 -17.00
N GLU A 465 0.15 -19.26 -17.48
CA GLU A 465 1.08 -20.09 -16.70
C GLU A 465 1.82 -19.28 -15.62
N ALA A 466 2.39 -18.13 -15.99
CA ALA A 466 3.14 -17.30 -15.05
C ALA A 466 2.25 -16.80 -13.91
N PHE A 467 0.98 -16.49 -14.17
CA PHE A 467 0.04 -16.05 -13.15
C PHE A 467 -0.32 -17.17 -12.17
N GLY A 468 -0.43 -18.41 -12.63
CA GLY A 468 -0.56 -19.58 -11.75
C GLY A 468 0.65 -19.73 -10.82
N ASP A 469 1.86 -19.65 -11.37
CA ASP A 469 3.10 -19.69 -10.58
C ASP A 469 3.17 -18.53 -9.56
N LEU A 470 2.75 -17.33 -9.97
CA LEU A 470 2.69 -16.16 -9.08
C LEU A 470 1.61 -16.30 -8.00
N CYS A 471 0.46 -16.92 -8.28
CA CYS A 471 -0.54 -17.22 -7.26
C CYS A 471 0.00 -18.16 -6.18
N SER A 472 0.80 -19.15 -6.58
CA SER A 472 1.52 -20.04 -5.65
C SER A 472 2.44 -19.25 -4.72
N LEU A 473 3.27 -18.37 -5.29
CA LEU A 473 4.14 -17.46 -4.54
C LEU A 473 3.34 -16.54 -3.60
N PHE A 474 2.24 -15.97 -4.09
CA PHE A 474 1.39 -15.06 -3.30
C PHE A 474 0.76 -15.73 -2.10
N VAL A 475 0.24 -16.95 -2.28
CA VAL A 475 -0.35 -17.74 -1.19
C VAL A 475 0.71 -18.03 -0.13
N LEU A 476 1.88 -18.53 -0.55
CA LEU A 476 2.96 -18.87 0.36
C LEU A 476 3.50 -17.65 1.11
N ILE A 477 3.77 -16.52 0.43
CA ILE A 477 4.24 -15.30 1.11
C ILE A 477 3.18 -14.75 2.08
N SER A 478 1.89 -14.83 1.74
CA SER A 478 0.83 -14.25 2.60
C SER A 478 0.65 -15.00 3.92
N MET A 479 1.30 -16.16 4.08
CA MET A 479 1.37 -16.88 5.34
C MET A 479 2.56 -16.39 6.17
N ALA A 480 2.29 -15.65 7.26
CA ALA A 480 3.32 -14.94 8.02
C ALA A 480 4.47 -15.85 8.54
N ASP A 481 4.17 -17.07 8.97
CA ASP A 481 5.19 -18.05 9.38
C ASP A 481 6.06 -18.55 8.22
N ILE A 482 5.51 -18.63 7.00
CA ILE A 482 6.27 -18.96 5.79
C ILE A 482 7.13 -17.79 5.35
N ALA A 483 6.59 -16.56 5.36
CA ALA A 483 7.37 -15.35 5.11
C ALA A 483 8.53 -15.22 6.11
N ASP A 484 8.28 -15.47 7.39
CA ASP A 484 9.30 -15.43 8.45
C ASP A 484 10.37 -16.50 8.24
N LEU A 485 9.95 -17.72 7.90
CA LEU A 485 10.87 -18.81 7.58
C LEU A 485 11.73 -18.47 6.36
N PHE A 486 11.13 -17.90 5.32
CA PHE A 486 11.84 -17.51 4.10
C PHE A 486 12.90 -16.43 4.38
N VAL A 487 12.53 -15.39 5.11
CA VAL A 487 13.47 -14.34 5.57
C VAL A 487 14.57 -14.96 6.43
N THR A 488 14.23 -15.86 7.35
CA THR A 488 15.19 -16.48 8.27
C THR A 488 16.19 -17.38 7.53
N LEU A 489 15.73 -18.29 6.68
CA LEU A 489 16.58 -19.23 5.96
C LEU A 489 17.49 -18.54 4.95
N THR A 490 16.98 -17.49 4.28
CA THR A 490 17.77 -16.72 3.31
C THR A 490 18.61 -15.61 3.95
N LYS A 491 18.48 -15.39 5.27
CA LYS A 491 19.06 -14.23 5.96
C LYS A 491 18.67 -12.90 5.30
N ALA A 492 17.41 -12.80 4.90
CA ALA A 492 16.82 -11.71 4.12
C ALA A 492 17.45 -11.47 2.73
N ASN A 493 18.23 -12.42 2.20
CA ASN A 493 18.73 -12.37 0.83
C ASN A 493 17.84 -13.22 -0.09
N LEU A 494 16.73 -12.64 -0.55
CA LEU A 494 15.74 -13.35 -1.36
C LEU A 494 16.24 -13.74 -2.76
N ARG A 495 17.44 -13.28 -3.17
CA ARG A 495 18.11 -13.72 -4.41
C ARG A 495 18.84 -15.05 -4.28
N ASP A 496 18.84 -15.69 -3.11
CA ASP A 496 19.44 -17.02 -2.97
C ASP A 496 18.78 -17.99 -3.96
N PRO A 497 19.52 -18.55 -4.94
CA PRO A 497 18.95 -19.41 -5.97
C PRO A 497 18.45 -20.77 -5.45
N ASN A 498 18.74 -21.11 -4.18
CA ASN A 498 18.28 -22.35 -3.55
C ASN A 498 17.14 -22.12 -2.54
N ASN A 499 16.44 -20.99 -2.62
CA ASN A 499 15.32 -20.75 -1.74
C ASN A 499 14.09 -21.61 -2.15
N PHE A 500 13.35 -22.09 -1.15
CA PHE A 500 12.21 -23.00 -1.38
C PHE A 500 11.00 -22.29 -1.96
N LEU A 501 10.87 -20.98 -1.75
CA LEU A 501 9.67 -20.22 -2.15
C LEU A 501 9.59 -19.96 -3.65
N SER A 502 10.73 -19.99 -4.33
CA SER A 502 10.79 -19.79 -5.78
C SER A 502 10.56 -21.08 -6.56
N ALA A 503 10.55 -22.24 -5.92
CA ALA A 503 10.27 -23.53 -6.57
C ALA A 503 8.76 -23.80 -6.59
N VAL A 504 8.24 -24.29 -7.72
CA VAL A 504 6.84 -24.72 -7.87
C VAL A 504 6.82 -26.19 -8.28
N GLY A 505 6.06 -26.99 -7.55
CA GLY A 505 5.82 -28.42 -7.75
C GLY A 505 7.03 -29.27 -7.42
N GLU A 506 7.64 -29.11 -6.24
CA GLU A 506 8.88 -29.79 -5.85
C GLU A 506 8.76 -31.31 -5.83
N GLU A 507 7.75 -31.89 -5.17
CA GLU A 507 7.59 -33.35 -5.10
C GLU A 507 7.34 -33.93 -6.48
N PHE A 508 6.55 -33.23 -7.29
CA PHE A 508 6.20 -33.66 -8.62
C PHE A 508 7.38 -33.53 -9.60
N GLY A 509 8.12 -32.43 -9.55
CA GLY A 509 9.34 -32.22 -10.33
C GLY A 509 10.47 -33.18 -9.94
N ASP A 510 10.62 -33.51 -8.66
CA ASP A 510 11.56 -34.54 -8.21
C ASP A 510 11.16 -35.93 -8.70
N ALA A 511 9.86 -36.23 -8.73
CA ALA A 511 9.37 -37.52 -9.22
C ALA A 511 9.57 -37.72 -10.72
N LEU A 512 9.34 -36.66 -11.51
CA LEU A 512 9.50 -36.71 -12.97
C LEU A 512 10.95 -36.57 -13.42
N PHE A 513 11.71 -35.66 -12.81
CA PHE A 513 12.98 -35.19 -13.34
C PHE A 513 14.17 -35.32 -12.36
N ASN A 514 13.95 -35.72 -11.11
CA ASN A 514 14.98 -35.79 -10.06
C ASN A 514 15.69 -34.43 -9.87
N ASN A 515 14.89 -33.35 -9.84
CA ASN A 515 15.35 -31.97 -9.85
C ASN A 515 15.93 -31.47 -8.51
N LYS A 516 15.98 -32.32 -7.47
CA LYS A 516 16.55 -32.07 -6.14
C LYS A 516 15.92 -30.85 -5.45
N GLY A 517 14.60 -30.76 -5.44
CA GLY A 517 13.85 -29.69 -4.77
C GLY A 517 13.85 -28.35 -5.53
N LYS A 518 14.20 -28.34 -6.82
CA LYS A 518 14.14 -27.14 -7.67
C LYS A 518 12.75 -26.89 -8.29
N GLY A 519 11.78 -27.75 -8.02
CA GLY A 519 10.47 -27.68 -8.64
C GLY A 519 10.43 -28.21 -10.08
N LEU A 520 9.24 -28.21 -10.64
CA LEU A 520 9.02 -28.21 -12.09
C LEU A 520 9.50 -26.89 -12.71
N ARG A 521 9.29 -25.78 -11.98
CA ARG A 521 9.65 -24.42 -12.39
C ARG A 521 10.26 -23.69 -11.20
N ASN A 522 11.18 -22.76 -11.51
CA ASN A 522 11.82 -21.92 -10.51
C ASN A 522 11.76 -20.45 -10.93
N LEU A 523 11.10 -19.63 -10.13
CA LEU A 523 10.94 -18.20 -10.39
C LEU A 523 12.28 -17.44 -10.24
N SER A 524 13.22 -17.95 -9.44
CA SER A 524 14.58 -17.43 -9.34
C SER A 524 15.48 -18.00 -10.45
N ASN A 525 15.08 -17.79 -11.71
CA ASN A 525 15.83 -18.19 -12.91
C ASN A 525 16.49 -16.99 -13.59
N ASP A 526 17.33 -17.22 -14.61
CA ASP A 526 17.99 -16.18 -15.42
C ASP A 526 17.49 -16.15 -16.89
N LEU A 527 16.35 -16.77 -17.18
CA LEU A 527 15.79 -16.86 -18.53
C LEU A 527 15.34 -15.49 -19.04
N ILE A 528 15.72 -15.18 -20.28
CA ILE A 528 15.35 -13.95 -21.00
C ILE A 528 14.55 -14.29 -22.25
N GLY A 529 13.77 -13.32 -22.73
CA GLY A 529 12.85 -13.47 -23.85
C GLY A 529 13.44 -14.08 -25.11
N SER A 530 14.63 -13.64 -25.56
CA SER A 530 15.27 -14.16 -26.78
C SER A 530 15.70 -15.62 -26.71
N LYS A 531 15.79 -16.19 -25.49
CA LYS A 531 16.20 -17.58 -25.26
C LYS A 531 15.04 -18.49 -24.88
N ALA A 532 13.86 -17.93 -24.63
CA ALA A 532 12.69 -18.67 -24.21
C ALA A 532 12.09 -19.46 -25.38
N GLN A 533 11.78 -20.73 -25.12
CA GLN A 533 11.05 -21.55 -26.08
C GLN A 533 9.59 -21.04 -26.19
N PRO A 534 8.93 -21.21 -27.35
CA PRO A 534 7.57 -20.70 -27.58
C PRO A 534 6.47 -21.46 -26.82
N GLU A 535 6.80 -22.62 -26.28
CA GLU A 535 5.92 -23.42 -25.42
C GLU A 535 5.57 -22.60 -24.16
N VAL A 536 4.28 -22.58 -23.77
CA VAL A 536 3.74 -21.64 -22.78
C VAL A 536 4.38 -21.78 -21.40
N HIS A 537 4.68 -23.00 -20.94
CA HIS A 537 5.32 -23.20 -19.64
C HIS A 537 6.77 -22.70 -19.66
N ALA A 538 7.52 -22.98 -20.73
CA ALA A 538 8.89 -22.44 -20.88
C ALA A 538 8.90 -20.92 -21.01
N LEU A 539 7.93 -20.35 -21.73
CA LEU A 539 7.78 -18.92 -21.92
C LEU A 539 7.38 -18.20 -20.62
N SER A 540 6.57 -18.86 -19.78
CA SER A 540 6.11 -18.32 -18.49
C SER A 540 7.24 -17.95 -17.54
N LEU A 541 8.34 -18.70 -17.57
CA LEU A 541 9.53 -18.50 -16.73
C LEU A 541 10.18 -17.14 -16.93
N VAL A 542 10.01 -16.53 -18.11
CA VAL A 542 10.49 -15.17 -18.40
C VAL A 542 9.70 -14.16 -17.57
N PHE A 543 8.36 -14.26 -17.57
CA PHE A 543 7.51 -13.30 -16.87
C PHE A 543 7.51 -13.54 -15.35
N SER A 544 7.41 -14.80 -14.91
CA SER A 544 7.47 -15.12 -13.48
C SER A 544 8.84 -14.77 -12.89
N GLY A 545 9.93 -14.98 -13.64
CA GLY A 545 11.27 -14.52 -13.29
C GLY A 545 11.41 -13.00 -13.22
N PHE A 546 10.87 -12.28 -14.22
CA PHE A 546 10.77 -10.82 -14.18
C PHE A 546 10.08 -10.32 -12.91
N TYR A 547 8.93 -10.89 -12.59
CA TYR A 547 8.14 -10.43 -11.46
C TYR A 547 8.80 -10.77 -10.12
N TYR A 548 9.48 -11.92 -10.03
CA TYR A 548 10.29 -12.29 -8.87
C TYR A 548 11.47 -11.34 -8.68
N ASP A 549 12.18 -10.96 -9.75
CA ASP A 549 13.24 -9.95 -9.68
C ASP A 549 12.73 -8.60 -9.17
N VAL A 550 11.53 -8.20 -9.59
CA VAL A 550 10.86 -6.99 -9.09
C VAL A 550 10.57 -7.12 -7.59
N LEU A 551 9.99 -8.24 -7.14
CA LEU A 551 9.76 -8.51 -5.72
C LEU A 551 11.04 -8.37 -4.90
N VAL A 552 12.14 -8.98 -5.33
CA VAL A 552 13.38 -8.96 -4.57
C VAL A 552 14.04 -7.58 -4.54
N ASP A 553 14.10 -6.87 -5.67
CA ASP A 553 14.68 -5.52 -5.72
C ASP A 553 13.81 -4.54 -4.91
N VAL A 554 12.48 -4.62 -5.00
CA VAL A 554 11.57 -3.78 -4.21
C VAL A 554 11.68 -4.10 -2.72
N PHE A 555 11.72 -5.38 -2.33
CA PHE A 555 11.95 -5.75 -0.93
C PHE A 555 13.27 -5.17 -0.41
N ALA A 556 14.35 -5.28 -1.18
CA ALA A 556 15.64 -4.73 -0.79
C ALA A 556 15.63 -3.19 -0.68
N LEU A 557 14.87 -2.50 -1.53
CA LEU A 557 14.68 -1.04 -1.45
C LEU A 557 13.89 -0.63 -0.19
N GLU A 558 12.83 -1.37 0.16
CA GLU A 558 11.97 -1.05 1.29
C GLU A 558 12.50 -1.53 2.65
N ARG A 559 13.46 -2.46 2.64
CA ARG A 559 13.98 -3.10 3.84
C ARG A 559 14.68 -2.10 4.76
N ASN A 560 14.12 -1.94 5.97
CA ASN A 560 14.79 -1.23 7.05
C ASN A 560 14.46 -1.85 8.42
N PRO A 561 15.29 -2.82 8.87
CA PRO A 561 15.01 -3.60 10.08
C PRO A 561 15.01 -2.77 11.38
N ALA A 562 15.48 -1.51 11.34
CA ALA A 562 15.42 -0.61 12.48
C ALA A 562 14.01 -0.08 12.77
N ILE A 563 13.07 -0.18 11.82
CA ILE A 563 11.70 0.36 11.96
C ILE A 563 10.64 -0.73 11.87
N LYS A 564 10.81 -1.67 10.94
CA LYS A 564 9.86 -2.73 10.66
C LYS A 564 10.63 -4.01 10.39
N GLY A 565 10.14 -5.13 10.93
CA GLY A 565 10.75 -6.43 10.71
C GLY A 565 10.81 -6.77 9.22
N ASP A 566 11.80 -7.57 8.84
CA ASP A 566 11.96 -8.02 7.46
C ASP A 566 10.73 -8.81 6.98
N THR A 567 10.16 -9.65 7.85
CA THR A 567 8.94 -10.42 7.59
C THR A 567 7.75 -9.51 7.26
N ASP A 568 7.51 -8.48 8.09
CA ASP A 568 6.42 -7.52 7.86
C ASP A 568 6.65 -6.73 6.56
N THR A 569 7.90 -6.36 6.28
CA THR A 569 8.27 -5.64 5.04
C THR A 569 7.98 -6.50 3.82
N LEU A 570 8.32 -7.79 3.86
CA LEU A 570 8.06 -8.73 2.78
C LEU A 570 6.55 -8.91 2.54
N LEU A 571 5.77 -9.11 3.61
CA LEU A 571 4.30 -9.25 3.53
C LEU A 571 3.64 -8.04 2.85
N ASP A 572 4.09 -6.85 3.24
CA ASP A 572 3.59 -5.60 2.71
C ASP A 572 3.96 -5.37 1.24
N VAL A 573 5.23 -5.58 0.90
CA VAL A 573 5.72 -5.47 -0.48
C VAL A 573 4.99 -6.45 -1.38
N ALA A 574 4.89 -7.72 -0.98
CA ALA A 574 4.22 -8.74 -1.77
C ALA A 574 2.73 -8.43 -1.96
N THR A 575 2.05 -7.90 -0.93
CA THR A 575 0.66 -7.48 -1.03
C THR A 575 0.48 -6.30 -1.99
N ALA A 576 1.34 -5.29 -1.90
CA ALA A 576 1.29 -4.13 -2.79
C ALA A 576 1.58 -4.52 -4.25
N LEU A 577 2.59 -5.37 -4.49
CA LEU A 577 2.91 -5.88 -5.82
C LEU A 577 1.76 -6.72 -6.39
N ARG A 578 1.14 -7.60 -5.59
CA ARG A 578 -0.01 -8.42 -6.03
C ARG A 578 -1.18 -7.54 -6.46
N ARG A 579 -1.52 -6.52 -5.67
CA ARG A 579 -2.53 -5.51 -6.02
C ARG A 579 -2.16 -4.75 -7.30
N ALA A 580 -0.89 -4.40 -7.47
CA ALA A 580 -0.42 -3.74 -8.68
C ALA A 580 -0.59 -4.64 -9.91
N LEU A 581 -0.30 -5.92 -9.78
CA LEU A 581 -0.49 -6.90 -10.85
C LEU A 581 -1.96 -7.07 -11.20
N ILE A 582 -2.86 -7.13 -10.21
CA ILE A 582 -4.31 -7.17 -10.45
C ILE A 582 -4.77 -5.93 -11.22
N ILE A 583 -4.30 -4.73 -10.86
CA ILE A 583 -4.60 -3.51 -11.62
C ILE A 583 -4.06 -3.64 -13.05
N ALA A 584 -2.80 -4.07 -13.21
CA ALA A 584 -2.16 -4.20 -14.51
C ALA A 584 -2.92 -5.15 -15.44
N ILE A 585 -3.38 -6.30 -14.92
CA ILE A 585 -4.23 -7.26 -15.63
C ILE A 585 -5.55 -6.62 -16.05
N ARG A 586 -6.23 -5.88 -15.17
CA ARG A 586 -7.55 -5.27 -15.44
C ARG A 586 -7.50 -4.15 -16.48
N VAL A 587 -6.39 -3.44 -16.60
CA VAL A 587 -6.23 -2.33 -17.57
C VAL A 587 -5.54 -2.75 -18.88
N SER A 588 -5.06 -3.99 -18.96
CA SER A 588 -4.52 -4.58 -20.18
C SER A 588 -5.60 -4.86 -21.22
N SER A 589 -5.21 -4.92 -22.49
CA SER A 589 -6.09 -5.24 -23.61
C SER A 589 -6.67 -6.64 -23.46
N GLU A 590 -7.97 -6.77 -23.72
CA GLU A 590 -8.68 -8.04 -23.71
C GLU A 590 -8.16 -8.98 -24.81
N SER A 591 -7.71 -8.43 -25.94
CA SER A 591 -7.13 -9.21 -27.03
C SER A 591 -5.73 -9.75 -26.68
N SER A 592 -5.46 -10.98 -27.13
CA SER A 592 -4.11 -11.55 -27.12
C SER A 592 -3.18 -10.69 -27.99
N THR A 593 -1.99 -10.37 -27.48
CA THR A 593 -0.98 -9.57 -28.18
C THR A 593 0.36 -10.29 -28.19
N LYS A 594 1.16 -10.08 -29.24
CA LYS A 594 2.53 -10.64 -29.32
C LYS A 594 3.48 -10.03 -28.29
N THR A 595 3.07 -8.94 -27.64
CA THR A 595 3.86 -8.17 -26.68
C THR A 595 3.16 -8.07 -25.31
N LYS A 596 2.31 -9.05 -24.97
CA LYS A 596 1.50 -9.04 -23.75
C LYS A 596 2.34 -8.88 -22.48
N PHE A 597 3.54 -9.46 -22.43
CA PHE A 597 4.45 -9.29 -21.30
C PHE A 597 4.91 -7.83 -21.13
N GLN A 598 5.30 -7.18 -22.22
CA GLN A 598 5.68 -5.77 -22.19
C GLN A 598 4.50 -4.87 -21.82
N GLU A 599 3.31 -5.18 -22.33
CA GLU A 599 2.08 -4.47 -22.01
C GLU A 599 1.76 -4.53 -20.51
N LEU A 600 1.81 -5.73 -19.92
CA LEU A 600 1.63 -5.93 -18.48
C LEU A 600 2.69 -5.21 -17.65
N ALA A 601 3.96 -5.22 -18.07
CA ALA A 601 5.02 -4.48 -17.39
C ALA A 601 4.78 -2.96 -17.42
N THR A 602 4.36 -2.41 -18.56
CA THR A 602 3.97 -0.99 -18.67
C THR A 602 2.76 -0.67 -17.78
N ASN A 603 1.78 -1.58 -17.72
CA ASN A 603 0.60 -1.41 -16.89
C ASN A 603 0.90 -1.56 -15.39
N LEU A 604 1.93 -2.30 -15.00
CA LEU A 604 2.45 -2.31 -13.62
C LEU A 604 2.98 -0.93 -13.20
N GLU A 605 3.63 -0.19 -14.10
CA GLU A 605 4.06 1.18 -13.81
C GLU A 605 2.85 2.09 -13.51
N THR A 606 1.81 1.99 -14.34
CA THR A 606 0.55 2.73 -14.15
C THR A 606 -0.17 2.30 -12.86
N ALA A 607 -0.09 1.01 -12.52
CA ALA A 607 -0.62 0.49 -11.28
C ALA A 607 0.10 1.08 -10.05
N PHE A 608 1.42 1.26 -10.11
CA PHE A 608 2.17 1.92 -9.05
C PHE A 608 1.80 3.39 -8.89
N GLU A 609 1.51 4.12 -9.97
CA GLU A 609 0.96 5.47 -9.84
C GLU A 609 -0.40 5.48 -9.14
N THR A 610 -1.26 4.51 -9.47
CA THR A 610 -2.58 4.35 -8.84
C THR A 610 -2.47 4.01 -7.36
N LEU A 611 -1.59 3.05 -7.02
CA LEU A 611 -1.33 2.67 -5.63
C LEU A 611 -0.64 3.80 -4.86
N SER A 612 0.29 4.52 -5.49
CA SER A 612 0.96 5.69 -4.93
C SER A 612 -0.06 6.72 -4.43
N ARG A 613 -1.04 7.09 -5.27
CA ARG A 613 -2.13 8.01 -4.90
C ARG A 613 -3.00 7.46 -3.76
N ARG A 614 -3.34 6.17 -3.80
CA ARG A 614 -4.20 5.53 -2.78
C ARG A 614 -3.52 5.40 -1.41
N LEU A 615 -2.24 5.06 -1.41
CA LEU A 615 -1.45 4.83 -0.20
C LEU A 615 -0.81 6.13 0.32
N GLY A 616 -0.77 7.19 -0.49
CA GLY A 616 -0.09 8.44 -0.15
C GLY A 616 1.42 8.27 0.00
N VAL A 617 2.03 7.47 -0.88
CA VAL A 617 3.46 7.10 -0.87
C VAL A 617 4.03 7.19 -2.28
N ASN A 618 5.25 7.69 -2.44
CA ASN A 618 5.88 7.79 -3.76
C ASN A 618 6.49 6.44 -4.21
N LEU A 619 5.88 5.77 -5.16
CA LEU A 619 6.37 4.48 -5.70
C LEU A 619 7.28 4.63 -6.95
N SER A 620 7.86 5.81 -7.23
CA SER A 620 8.68 6.04 -8.43
C SER A 620 9.87 5.10 -8.53
N SER A 621 10.51 4.76 -7.42
CA SER A 621 11.63 3.80 -7.41
C SER A 621 11.19 2.37 -7.76
N TRP A 622 9.93 1.99 -7.48
CA TRP A 622 9.39 0.69 -7.89
C TRP A 622 9.16 0.66 -9.41
N THR A 623 8.71 1.77 -9.99
CA THR A 623 8.61 1.94 -11.45
C THR A 623 9.97 1.79 -12.12
N GLU A 624 11.04 2.35 -11.54
CA GLU A 624 12.41 2.18 -12.05
C GLU A 624 12.87 0.72 -12.02
N VAL A 625 12.54 -0.01 -10.94
CA VAL A 625 12.81 -1.46 -10.82
C VAL A 625 12.09 -2.25 -11.89
N VAL A 626 10.80 -1.99 -12.12
CA VAL A 626 10.02 -2.64 -13.19
C VAL A 626 10.65 -2.38 -14.56
N ARG A 627 10.98 -1.13 -14.90
CA ARG A 627 11.61 -0.78 -16.19
C ARG A 627 12.94 -1.50 -16.39
N LYS A 628 13.78 -1.53 -15.35
CA LYS A 628 15.07 -2.21 -15.35
C LYS A 628 14.90 -3.69 -15.69
N HIS A 629 14.02 -4.39 -14.98
CA HIS A 629 13.86 -5.83 -15.14
C HIS A 629 13.06 -6.21 -16.39
N ALA A 630 12.08 -5.42 -16.80
CA ALA A 630 11.35 -5.64 -18.06
C ALA A 630 12.30 -5.60 -19.26
N LYS A 631 13.27 -4.66 -19.25
CA LYS A 631 14.33 -4.59 -20.26
C LYS A 631 15.30 -5.77 -20.14
N ALA A 632 15.77 -6.09 -18.94
CA ALA A 632 16.74 -7.15 -18.71
C ALA A 632 16.20 -8.54 -19.11
N ARG A 633 14.89 -8.76 -18.94
CA ARG A 633 14.19 -10.00 -19.29
C ARG A 633 13.68 -10.03 -20.72
N GLU A 634 13.89 -8.97 -21.50
CA GLU A 634 13.52 -8.87 -22.91
C GLU A 634 12.04 -9.18 -23.18
N LEU A 635 11.15 -8.67 -22.31
CA LEU A 635 9.72 -9.02 -22.32
C LEU A 635 9.03 -8.76 -23.67
N SER A 636 9.47 -7.74 -24.41
CA SER A 636 8.88 -7.37 -25.70
C SER A 636 9.13 -8.38 -26.83
N ILE A 637 10.14 -9.25 -26.70
CA ILE A 637 10.52 -10.21 -27.74
C ILE A 637 10.43 -11.67 -27.30
N ALA A 638 9.91 -11.93 -26.10
CA ALA A 638 9.83 -13.27 -25.55
C ALA A 638 9.01 -14.21 -26.45
N GLY A 639 9.61 -15.36 -26.81
CA GLY A 639 8.99 -16.39 -27.64
C GLY A 639 8.87 -16.04 -29.13
N LEU A 640 9.56 -14.99 -29.62
CA LEU A 640 9.58 -14.59 -31.03
C LEU A 640 10.74 -15.20 -31.84
N SER A 641 11.49 -16.15 -31.26
CA SER A 641 12.65 -16.82 -31.87
C SER A 641 12.29 -17.74 -33.03
#